data_AF-A0A6C0KW84-F1
#
_entry.id   AF-A0A6C0KW84-F1
#
_cell.length_a   1.000
_cell.length_b   1.000
_cell.length_c   1.000
_cell.angle_alpha   90.00
_cell.angle_beta   90.00
_cell.angle_gamma   90.00
#
_symmetry.space_group_name_H-M   'P 1'
#
loop_
_entity.id
_entity.type
_entity.pdbx_description
1 polymer ?
#
loop_
_entity_poly.entity_id
_entity_poly.type
_entity_poly.pdbx_seq_one_letter_code
_entity_poly.pdbx_strand_id
1 'polypeptide(L)'
;MLRLFAGLSLLGAGMAGCIGTLTHGTGCPIGQGTPDCAFIQAHAGPICDVILPGYELVNGAGDCSLAGSGFGCVLGVRRDTDDIFCCQLVPTPTTSSSATSSASVTLSASASRTALVTLSATRTSSPSTTSTMTSTGTMTRTPAPNYIFDSQMDFSGTQGYRGWTYGFYNVNGSYSTALTYNDGSGPAPVDPSWMYNPECAGWISATTMMPNDQVSCCCTRCGVIMPSLTWVNANSLPFYMQVTMTLFHYEDGGQGDWVHLLINDRAVFSEIITYSSGTVVMTFLSYVTTVELRVQPWQGCDFSHVNYRLTIVPIAPTPPPPPSSSWTATATSSASATYSAISTNTATATDTATGSASLSSIASVSASMSYTGYSTYTGSATATATGSASWSSVATKSATISVSASPSWSSVGTSRATLVSTVTGSPSASASTSASASGSPSTTNTKTATPTPTPSITPSPSVTRTPTPSASFVMPPPLVEGGPPSLPTNLSALSSDQLVSALGSFSGFPPSQIQDSLQLLGTAALGAEGNFSFSTNDFTLGIQSLGAEPATLLSPGLEIAMPPLANLFPGAAAAAVIQWTTNPYANLTVAVPDAPVISLSVLDSTGAKISVKNLSKPISMNWDLKISPDDPRIQPPPAYVADCAHGILYIDDGMSFLKFHGAVVLGNSSWKVPCLLGIHANFKCVGSGFQNFVCPSIAYEHDCMYWDSVLSNWSNDGCVAVSGSLTGVVCECTHLTDFSARLRAVAESNKAIFDNAASVYSLDGLERYKQWYAIFGGIALLTLILGFIVVYVDVVAAGMYVKVLLKNPVLRQLLAHQPKDPIYVYDEKSTLDASHALLEETHEVVRLNVLNRVLQQHSRLQFLFRYDPRLSRLFRLLFLFVVQFHSLFVSALFYSFTYGTKQEPMQWYDTVILAMITTGLNIPVVQVLVHMMNKIGNREFQFMYPLLFNEYTRRSEYEEFALIYLAKKNETALPTLRSRGGFCSCRKVDEVDSPLHMEKRRLLREMAAVVKEQYPYVERYPAWKKLLPAHTALGWFYLAGCFGWFGWCLNYLLLFAAAHEKSVGEHIMISYAESELSNIFLIQPFTIVATILMYRVLQKCSNRLPKWLKNMLLVSSVDSIPSLYYFSDPWNYMSNTSFTAEFAYNIFIKAAATASGVDELAYAPMSAIAAHVGGLDGVEEGKEADSVADLYRQMWKEWLAIQSH
;
A
#
# COMPACT_ATOMS: atom_id res chain seq x y z
N MET A 1 8.39 -4.97 -32.63
CA MET A 1 8.01 -4.99 -31.19
C MET A 1 6.94 -3.94 -30.85
N LEU A 2 7.07 -2.65 -31.20
CA LEU A 2 6.08 -1.63 -30.82
C LEU A 2 4.88 -1.46 -31.82
N ARG A 3 4.34 -2.56 -32.38
CA ARG A 3 3.32 -2.50 -33.46
C ARG A 3 2.42 -3.75 -33.59
N LEU A 4 2.26 -4.53 -32.52
CA LEU A 4 1.62 -5.86 -32.59
C LEU A 4 0.84 -6.18 -31.29
N PHE A 5 -0.06 -5.28 -30.90
CA PHE A 5 -1.03 -5.44 -29.80
C PHE A 5 -2.21 -4.44 -29.94
N ALA A 6 -2.75 -4.31 -31.15
CA ALA A 6 -3.91 -3.44 -31.41
C ALA A 6 -4.79 -4.07 -32.50
N GLY A 7 -6.05 -4.39 -32.16
CA GLY A 7 -7.07 -4.87 -33.09
C GLY A 7 -7.68 -6.23 -32.72
N LEU A 8 -8.66 -6.23 -31.80
CA LEU A 8 -9.82 -7.13 -31.74
C LEU A 8 -10.75 -6.71 -30.57
N SER A 9 -12.04 -7.06 -30.67
CA SER A 9 -13.16 -6.65 -29.80
C SER A 9 -13.50 -5.14 -29.80
N LEU A 10 -14.77 -4.68 -29.76
CA LEU A 10 -16.06 -5.40 -29.79
C LEU A 10 -16.94 -4.99 -30.99
N LEU A 11 -17.77 -5.95 -31.43
CA LEU A 11 -19.08 -5.75 -32.05
C LEU A 11 -19.98 -6.81 -31.40
N GLY A 12 -20.96 -6.43 -30.57
CA GLY A 12 -21.62 -7.43 -29.71
C GLY A 12 -22.75 -6.93 -28.80
N ALA A 13 -23.78 -6.29 -29.35
CA ALA A 13 -25.02 -5.98 -28.63
C ALA A 13 -26.22 -5.81 -29.60
N GLY A 14 -26.71 -6.91 -30.19
CA GLY A 14 -27.80 -6.79 -31.18
C GLY A 14 -28.30 -8.07 -31.86
N MET A 15 -28.26 -9.23 -31.19
CA MET A 15 -28.49 -10.55 -31.83
C MET A 15 -29.66 -11.38 -31.26
N ALA A 16 -30.41 -10.88 -30.27
CA ALA A 16 -31.40 -11.68 -29.53
C ALA A 16 -32.60 -12.23 -30.37
N GLY A 17 -32.82 -11.72 -31.59
CA GLY A 17 -33.88 -12.21 -32.49
C GLY A 17 -33.40 -13.16 -33.60
N CYS A 18 -32.12 -13.53 -33.64
CA CYS A 18 -31.48 -13.83 -34.92
C CYS A 18 -31.80 -15.16 -35.60
N ILE A 19 -32.10 -16.24 -34.87
CA ILE A 19 -32.28 -17.60 -35.45
C ILE A 19 -33.26 -17.61 -36.64
N GLY A 20 -34.37 -16.87 -36.54
CA GLY A 20 -35.41 -16.85 -37.58
C GLY A 20 -35.05 -16.13 -38.89
N THR A 21 -33.90 -15.45 -38.96
CA THR A 21 -33.42 -14.73 -40.16
C THR A 21 -31.96 -15.03 -40.51
N LEU A 22 -31.34 -15.98 -39.82
CA LEU A 22 -29.93 -16.32 -39.97
C LEU A 22 -29.69 -17.06 -41.30
N THR A 23 -28.67 -16.62 -42.02
CA THR A 23 -28.20 -17.17 -43.29
C THR A 23 -26.66 -17.21 -43.30
N HIS A 24 -26.06 -17.73 -44.37
CA HIS A 24 -24.62 -17.59 -44.63
C HIS A 24 -24.33 -17.24 -46.09
N GLY A 25 -23.14 -16.72 -46.33
CA GLY A 25 -22.60 -16.42 -47.66
C GLY A 25 -21.37 -15.52 -47.56
N THR A 26 -20.76 -15.18 -48.69
CA THR A 26 -19.48 -14.42 -48.75
C THR A 26 -19.56 -12.93 -48.39
N GLY A 27 -20.68 -12.47 -47.83
CA GLY A 27 -20.90 -11.09 -47.39
C GLY A 27 -22.35 -10.81 -47.02
N CYS A 28 -22.58 -10.01 -45.98
CA CYS A 28 -23.94 -9.75 -45.49
C CYS A 28 -24.69 -8.68 -46.32
N PRO A 29 -25.97 -8.91 -46.67
CA PRO A 29 -26.84 -7.90 -47.26
C PRO A 29 -27.00 -6.65 -46.40
N ILE A 30 -27.31 -5.51 -47.03
CA ILE A 30 -27.56 -4.24 -46.34
C ILE A 30 -28.73 -4.40 -45.36
N GLY A 31 -28.49 -4.11 -44.08
CA GLY A 31 -29.45 -4.34 -42.98
C GLY A 31 -29.25 -5.67 -42.23
N GLN A 32 -28.25 -6.46 -42.60
CA GLN A 32 -27.82 -7.65 -41.87
C GLN A 32 -26.41 -7.47 -41.27
N GLY A 33 -26.13 -8.18 -40.17
CA GLY A 33 -24.83 -8.22 -39.50
C GLY A 33 -24.42 -9.65 -39.12
N THR A 34 -23.13 -9.84 -38.87
CA THR A 34 -22.54 -11.14 -38.52
C THR A 34 -22.66 -11.38 -37.00
N PRO A 35 -23.25 -12.51 -36.55
CA PRO A 35 -23.30 -12.85 -35.13
C PRO A 35 -21.92 -13.17 -34.54
N ASP A 36 -21.76 -12.85 -33.26
CA ASP A 36 -20.56 -13.17 -32.48
C ASP A 36 -20.46 -14.64 -32.10
N CYS A 37 -19.28 -15.02 -31.60
CA CYS A 37 -18.96 -16.38 -31.21
C CYS A 37 -19.83 -16.91 -30.06
N ALA A 38 -20.30 -16.05 -29.15
CA ALA A 38 -21.16 -16.48 -28.04
C ALA A 38 -22.56 -16.82 -28.55
N PHE A 39 -23.12 -16.02 -29.46
CA PHE A 39 -24.38 -16.33 -30.14
C PHE A 39 -24.29 -17.63 -30.95
N ILE A 40 -23.21 -17.84 -31.71
CA ILE A 40 -23.01 -19.06 -32.51
C ILE A 40 -22.85 -20.28 -31.60
N GLN A 41 -22.10 -20.17 -30.50
CA GLN A 41 -21.94 -21.25 -29.52
C GLN A 41 -23.26 -21.61 -28.83
N ALA A 42 -24.04 -20.61 -28.39
CA ALA A 42 -25.32 -20.82 -27.72
C ALA A 42 -26.39 -21.49 -28.60
N HIS A 43 -26.25 -21.41 -29.93
CA HIS A 43 -27.24 -21.89 -30.89
C HIS A 43 -26.68 -22.89 -31.91
N ALA A 44 -25.49 -23.46 -31.67
CA ALA A 44 -24.76 -24.28 -32.63
C ALA A 44 -25.59 -25.42 -33.23
N GLY A 45 -26.26 -26.23 -32.39
CA GLY A 45 -27.11 -27.35 -32.83
C GLY A 45 -28.19 -26.92 -33.84
N PRO A 46 -29.12 -26.01 -33.48
CA PRO A 46 -30.10 -25.45 -34.42
C PRO A 46 -29.50 -24.87 -35.71
N ILE A 47 -28.30 -24.28 -35.67
CA ILE A 47 -27.61 -23.77 -36.87
C ILE A 47 -27.14 -24.93 -37.76
N CYS A 48 -26.55 -25.98 -37.19
CA CYS A 48 -26.11 -27.17 -37.94
C CYS A 48 -27.27 -28.00 -38.51
N ASP A 49 -28.39 -28.10 -37.79
CA ASP A 49 -29.53 -28.90 -38.19
C ASP A 49 -30.38 -28.23 -39.30
N VAL A 50 -30.39 -26.89 -39.36
CA VAL A 50 -31.28 -26.11 -40.25
C VAL A 50 -30.53 -25.33 -41.33
N ILE A 51 -29.31 -24.83 -41.04
CA ILE A 51 -28.59 -23.88 -41.91
C ILE A 51 -27.34 -24.51 -42.52
N LEU A 52 -26.60 -25.35 -41.78
CA LEU A 52 -25.40 -26.06 -42.26
C LEU A 52 -25.57 -27.60 -42.28
N PRO A 53 -26.52 -28.13 -43.08
CA PRO A 53 -26.87 -29.56 -43.08
C PRO A 53 -25.86 -30.47 -43.80
N GLY A 54 -24.75 -29.92 -44.28
CA GLY A 54 -23.72 -30.64 -45.05
C GLY A 54 -22.33 -30.49 -44.43
N TYR A 55 -21.34 -30.27 -45.30
CA TYR A 55 -19.93 -30.12 -44.95
C TYR A 55 -19.47 -28.67 -45.15
N GLU A 56 -20.33 -27.72 -44.80
CA GLU A 56 -20.03 -26.30 -44.84
C GLU A 56 -19.07 -25.89 -43.69
N LEU A 57 -18.34 -24.80 -43.90
CA LEU A 57 -17.52 -24.12 -42.89
C LEU A 57 -17.83 -22.64 -42.98
N VAL A 58 -18.40 -22.07 -41.91
CA VAL A 58 -18.86 -20.67 -41.89
C VAL A 58 -18.24 -19.94 -40.70
N ASN A 59 -17.71 -18.74 -40.97
CA ASN A 59 -17.05 -17.89 -39.99
C ASN A 59 -18.05 -16.97 -39.25
N GLY A 60 -17.79 -16.73 -37.96
CA GLY A 60 -18.52 -15.76 -37.14
C GLY A 60 -17.84 -14.40 -37.08
N ALA A 61 -18.39 -13.47 -36.29
CA ALA A 61 -17.71 -12.22 -35.96
C ALA A 61 -16.65 -12.49 -34.88
N GLY A 62 -15.38 -12.27 -35.22
CA GLY A 62 -14.22 -12.58 -34.39
C GLY A 62 -13.42 -13.77 -34.93
N ASP A 63 -12.80 -14.53 -34.03
CA ASP A 63 -11.89 -15.63 -34.36
C ASP A 63 -12.53 -17.02 -34.25
N CYS A 64 -13.83 -17.15 -34.56
CA CYS A 64 -14.56 -18.42 -34.54
C CYS A 64 -15.12 -18.84 -35.90
N SER A 65 -15.29 -20.16 -36.07
CA SER A 65 -16.05 -20.80 -37.15
C SER A 65 -16.95 -21.90 -36.59
N LEU A 66 -18.03 -22.21 -37.30
CA LEU A 66 -18.84 -23.41 -37.07
C LEU A 66 -18.74 -24.32 -38.29
N ALA A 67 -18.46 -25.59 -38.05
CA ALA A 67 -18.49 -26.63 -39.08
C ALA A 67 -19.87 -27.30 -39.12
N GLY A 68 -20.39 -27.58 -40.32
CA GLY A 68 -21.72 -28.16 -40.52
C GLY A 68 -21.93 -29.53 -39.87
N SER A 69 -23.16 -30.04 -39.95
CA SER A 69 -23.53 -31.32 -39.30
C SER A 69 -22.75 -32.53 -39.84
N GLY A 70 -22.30 -32.51 -41.11
CA GLY A 70 -21.38 -33.50 -41.68
C GLY A 70 -19.99 -33.52 -41.02
N PHE A 71 -19.57 -32.41 -40.40
CA PHE A 71 -18.37 -32.32 -39.55
C PHE A 71 -18.68 -32.48 -38.05
N GLY A 72 -19.89 -32.85 -37.67
CA GLY A 72 -20.29 -33.07 -36.27
C GLY A 72 -20.62 -31.80 -35.48
N CYS A 73 -20.96 -30.70 -36.15
CA CYS A 73 -21.36 -29.43 -35.51
C CYS A 73 -20.29 -28.80 -34.59
N VAL A 74 -19.02 -28.89 -34.99
CA VAL A 74 -17.89 -28.45 -34.16
C VAL A 74 -17.66 -26.94 -34.32
N LEU A 75 -17.82 -26.20 -33.23
CA LEU A 75 -17.30 -24.83 -33.10
C LEU A 75 -15.77 -24.89 -32.99
N GLY A 76 -15.07 -24.04 -33.73
CA GLY A 76 -13.61 -23.95 -33.66
C GLY A 76 -13.10 -22.54 -33.94
N VAL A 77 -11.78 -22.40 -34.02
CA VAL A 77 -11.13 -21.14 -34.42
C VAL A 77 -11.50 -20.83 -35.89
N ARG A 78 -11.52 -19.55 -36.26
CA ARG A 78 -11.76 -19.05 -37.63
C ARG A 78 -10.95 -19.82 -38.67
N ARG A 79 -11.57 -20.20 -39.80
CA ARG A 79 -10.93 -20.96 -40.88
C ARG A 79 -10.87 -20.18 -42.17
N ASP A 80 -10.07 -20.70 -43.11
CA ASP A 80 -9.85 -20.16 -44.46
C ASP A 80 -11.08 -20.50 -45.34
N THR A 81 -12.14 -19.69 -45.16
CA THR A 81 -13.42 -19.77 -45.86
C THR A 81 -14.01 -18.36 -45.96
N ASP A 82 -14.50 -17.98 -47.13
CA ASP A 82 -15.08 -16.67 -47.38
C ASP A 82 -16.50 -16.54 -46.79
N ASP A 83 -17.18 -17.66 -46.52
CA ASP A 83 -18.54 -17.67 -46.00
C ASP A 83 -18.61 -17.21 -44.54
N ILE A 84 -19.49 -16.22 -44.29
CA ILE A 84 -19.80 -15.68 -42.97
C ILE A 84 -21.28 -15.82 -42.67
N PHE A 85 -21.63 -15.90 -41.37
CA PHE A 85 -23.02 -15.83 -40.92
C PHE A 85 -23.60 -14.42 -41.06
N CYS A 86 -24.89 -14.31 -41.37
CA CYS A 86 -25.60 -13.04 -41.53
C CYS A 86 -27.03 -13.10 -40.97
N CYS A 87 -27.41 -12.12 -40.15
CA CYS A 87 -28.73 -12.00 -39.53
C CYS A 87 -29.29 -10.58 -39.68
N GLN A 88 -30.62 -10.45 -39.83
CA GLN A 88 -31.30 -9.15 -39.92
C GLN A 88 -31.35 -8.39 -38.59
N LEU A 89 -30.89 -7.13 -38.62
CA LEU A 89 -30.97 -6.20 -37.48
C LEU A 89 -32.41 -5.68 -37.33
N VAL A 90 -33.00 -5.84 -36.14
CA VAL A 90 -34.44 -5.58 -35.91
C VAL A 90 -34.70 -4.16 -35.39
N PRO A 91 -35.48 -3.33 -36.11
CA PRO A 91 -35.98 -2.05 -35.60
C PRO A 91 -37.27 -2.24 -34.77
N THR A 92 -37.33 -1.64 -33.58
CA THR A 92 -38.48 -1.77 -32.66
C THR A 92 -39.59 -0.75 -32.97
N PRO A 93 -40.88 -1.15 -33.05
CA PRO A 93 -41.97 -0.25 -33.48
C PRO A 93 -42.65 0.51 -32.32
N THR A 94 -43.22 1.67 -32.64
CA THR A 94 -44.01 2.50 -31.70
C THR A 94 -45.46 2.02 -31.59
N THR A 95 -46.02 2.09 -30.37
CA THR A 95 -47.46 2.01 -30.12
C THR A 95 -47.91 3.15 -29.21
N SER A 96 -49.15 3.59 -29.38
CA SER A 96 -49.71 4.75 -28.69
C SER A 96 -51.03 4.41 -28.00
N SER A 97 -51.23 4.95 -26.81
CA SER A 97 -52.53 5.05 -26.15
C SER A 97 -52.54 6.26 -25.21
N SER A 98 -53.73 6.81 -24.96
CA SER A 98 -53.90 8.06 -24.21
C SER A 98 -55.09 7.97 -23.26
N ALA A 99 -54.91 8.43 -22.02
CA ALA A 99 -55.97 8.66 -21.06
C ALA A 99 -55.58 9.77 -20.08
N THR A 100 -56.38 10.83 -20.02
CA THR A 100 -56.24 11.92 -19.05
C THR A 100 -57.05 11.64 -17.79
N SER A 101 -56.54 12.06 -16.63
CA SER A 101 -57.35 12.76 -15.62
C SER A 101 -56.45 13.52 -14.65
N SER A 102 -57.00 14.58 -14.05
CA SER A 102 -56.26 15.57 -13.27
C SER A 102 -56.92 15.82 -11.91
N ALA A 103 -56.11 16.02 -10.87
CA ALA A 103 -56.54 16.64 -9.62
C ALA A 103 -55.34 17.35 -8.97
N SER A 104 -55.48 18.64 -8.69
CA SER A 104 -54.49 19.45 -7.98
C SER A 104 -55.08 19.98 -6.67
N VAL A 105 -54.31 19.88 -5.58
CA VAL A 105 -54.55 20.63 -4.34
C VAL A 105 -53.19 21.07 -3.79
N THR A 106 -53.16 22.27 -3.22
CA THR A 106 -51.95 22.97 -2.73
C THR A 106 -52.22 23.48 -1.31
N LEU A 107 -51.18 23.97 -0.62
CA LEU A 107 -51.20 24.74 0.64
C LEU A 107 -51.38 23.93 1.95
N SER A 108 -50.92 24.40 3.12
CA SER A 108 -49.72 25.19 3.45
C SER A 108 -49.47 25.21 4.97
N ALA A 109 -48.21 25.45 5.35
CA ALA A 109 -47.65 25.81 6.67
C ALA A 109 -48.57 26.18 7.86
N SER A 110 -48.17 25.76 9.07
CA SER A 110 -47.67 26.66 10.15
C SER A 110 -47.33 25.89 11.43
N ALA A 111 -46.70 26.55 12.41
CA ALA A 111 -46.21 25.92 13.65
C ALA A 111 -46.48 26.79 14.88
N SER A 112 -46.54 26.18 16.06
CA SER A 112 -46.15 26.83 17.33
C SER A 112 -45.85 25.82 18.45
N ARG A 113 -45.18 26.27 19.51
CA ARG A 113 -44.97 25.56 20.78
C ARG A 113 -45.79 26.25 21.88
N THR A 114 -46.02 25.56 23.01
CA THR A 114 -45.73 26.02 24.41
C THR A 114 -46.22 24.95 25.40
N ALA A 115 -45.63 24.87 26.59
CA ALA A 115 -45.95 23.90 27.65
C ALA A 115 -46.23 24.60 29.00
N LEU A 116 -46.74 23.88 30.01
CA LEU A 116 -46.65 24.28 31.43
C LEU A 116 -46.70 23.09 32.40
N VAL A 117 -46.29 23.32 33.66
CA VAL A 117 -46.04 22.33 34.74
C VAL A 117 -46.44 22.93 36.11
N THR A 118 -46.96 22.10 37.03
CA THR A 118 -47.31 22.41 38.44
C THR A 118 -47.53 21.12 39.26
N LEU A 119 -47.30 20.99 40.58
CA LEU A 119 -46.46 21.71 41.57
C LEU A 119 -46.50 20.96 42.94
N SER A 120 -45.39 20.82 43.68
CA SER A 120 -45.25 20.90 45.18
C SER A 120 -43.87 20.35 45.64
N ALA A 121 -43.02 20.92 46.53
CA ALA A 121 -43.13 21.81 47.72
C ALA A 121 -43.29 21.03 49.07
N THR A 122 -42.62 21.34 50.21
CA THR A 122 -41.66 22.42 50.60
C THR A 122 -40.94 22.14 51.95
N ARG A 123 -39.93 22.98 52.32
CA ARG A 123 -39.55 23.44 53.71
C ARG A 123 -38.72 22.49 54.62
N THR A 124 -37.78 22.94 55.51
CA THR A 124 -37.16 24.27 55.79
C THR A 124 -35.77 24.17 56.49
N SER A 125 -35.04 25.31 56.55
CA SER A 125 -34.00 25.73 57.54
C SER A 125 -32.51 25.58 57.18
N SER A 126 -31.68 26.40 57.86
CA SER A 126 -30.28 26.79 57.57
C SER A 126 -29.41 26.60 58.85
N PRO A 127 -28.08 26.90 58.92
CA PRO A 127 -27.17 27.49 57.91
C PRO A 127 -25.74 26.88 57.80
N SER A 128 -25.01 27.32 56.76
CA SER A 128 -23.54 27.53 56.67
C SER A 128 -22.53 26.52 57.27
N THR A 129 -21.75 25.85 56.40
CA THR A 129 -20.27 26.00 56.38
C THR A 129 -19.61 25.43 55.11
N THR A 130 -18.43 25.99 54.79
CA THR A 130 -17.27 25.47 54.02
C THR A 130 -17.47 24.37 52.95
N SER A 131 -17.16 24.73 51.70
CA SER A 131 -17.11 23.82 50.54
C SER A 131 -15.87 22.90 50.53
N THR A 132 -16.10 21.60 50.26
CA THR A 132 -15.05 20.61 49.95
C THR A 132 -15.28 20.07 48.54
N MET A 133 -14.24 19.96 47.71
CA MET A 133 -14.37 19.42 46.35
C MET A 133 -14.43 17.90 46.36
N THR A 134 -15.32 17.31 45.55
CA THR A 134 -15.48 15.85 45.42
C THR A 134 -15.27 15.43 43.96
N SER A 135 -14.79 14.19 43.77
CA SER A 135 -14.27 13.62 42.52
C SER A 135 -15.11 13.80 41.25
N THR A 136 -14.46 14.22 40.16
CA THR A 136 -14.95 14.03 38.78
C THR A 136 -14.94 12.54 38.43
N GLY A 137 -16.07 12.00 37.93
CA GLY A 137 -16.15 10.61 37.48
C GLY A 137 -15.60 10.41 36.06
N THR A 138 -14.66 9.48 35.89
CA THR A 138 -14.10 9.13 34.58
C THR A 138 -15.04 8.18 33.82
N MET A 139 -15.65 8.64 32.72
CA MET A 139 -16.38 7.75 31.81
C MET A 139 -15.43 6.94 30.94
N THR A 140 -15.39 5.62 31.14
CA THR A 140 -14.66 4.69 30.27
C THR A 140 -15.34 4.65 28.90
N ARG A 141 -14.62 5.07 27.85
CA ARG A 141 -15.19 5.19 26.50
C ARG A 141 -14.97 3.90 25.72
N THR A 142 -16.04 3.20 25.37
CA THR A 142 -16.01 2.02 24.50
C THR A 142 -15.39 2.40 23.14
N PRO A 143 -14.48 1.60 22.55
CA PRO A 143 -14.01 1.84 21.19
C PRO A 143 -15.17 1.71 20.20
N ALA A 144 -15.15 2.52 19.14
CA ALA A 144 -16.11 2.41 18.05
C ALA A 144 -15.86 1.11 17.24
N PRO A 145 -16.89 0.50 16.64
CA PRO A 145 -16.71 -0.68 15.80
C PRO A 145 -15.88 -0.35 14.55
N ASN A 146 -14.89 -1.19 14.25
CA ASN A 146 -14.02 -1.08 13.07
C ASN A 146 -14.74 -1.53 11.78
N TYR A 147 -15.89 -0.92 11.47
CA TYR A 147 -16.59 -1.21 10.22
C TYR A 147 -15.95 -0.43 9.05
N ILE A 148 -15.69 -1.12 7.94
CA ILE A 148 -15.23 -0.52 6.68
C ILE A 148 -16.46 -0.35 5.79
N PHE A 149 -16.78 0.90 5.43
CA PHE A 149 -17.84 1.18 4.48
C PHE A 149 -17.26 1.07 3.06
N ASP A 150 -17.94 0.34 2.18
CA ASP A 150 -17.48 0.08 0.81
C ASP A 150 -18.68 0.14 -0.13
N SER A 151 -18.64 1.04 -1.10
CA SER A 151 -19.76 1.30 -2.01
C SER A 151 -20.21 0.09 -2.83
N GLN A 152 -19.35 -0.92 -3.01
CA GLN A 152 -19.70 -2.17 -3.69
C GLN A 152 -20.35 -3.17 -2.73
N MET A 153 -19.79 -3.33 -1.52
CA MET A 153 -20.26 -4.32 -0.53
C MET A 153 -21.48 -3.85 0.28
N ASP A 154 -21.70 -2.54 0.37
CA ASP A 154 -22.84 -1.92 1.02
C ASP A 154 -23.93 -1.49 0.02
N PHE A 155 -23.80 -1.82 -1.27
CA PHE A 155 -24.81 -1.45 -2.27
C PHE A 155 -26.16 -2.10 -1.97
N SER A 156 -27.25 -1.34 -2.10
CA SER A 156 -28.57 -1.78 -1.60
C SER A 156 -29.73 -1.08 -2.29
N GLY A 157 -30.83 -1.82 -2.49
CA GLY A 157 -32.14 -1.29 -2.87
C GLY A 157 -32.88 -0.53 -1.75
N THR A 158 -32.21 -0.25 -0.62
CA THR A 158 -32.72 0.64 0.43
C THR A 158 -31.87 1.90 0.52
N GLN A 159 -32.46 3.06 0.21
CA GLN A 159 -31.84 4.38 0.42
C GLN A 159 -31.46 4.57 1.90
N GLY A 160 -30.23 5.01 2.16
CA GLY A 160 -29.70 5.23 3.51
C GLY A 160 -29.05 4.00 4.15
N TYR A 161 -29.03 2.83 3.48
CA TYR A 161 -28.40 1.63 4.02
C TYR A 161 -26.91 1.87 4.32
N ARG A 162 -26.50 1.65 5.58
CA ARG A 162 -25.15 1.95 6.11
C ARG A 162 -24.65 3.39 5.84
N GLY A 163 -25.57 4.33 5.60
CA GLY A 163 -25.28 5.73 5.30
C GLY A 163 -25.22 6.07 3.80
N TRP A 164 -25.31 5.09 2.90
CA TRP A 164 -25.26 5.31 1.46
C TRP A 164 -26.61 5.75 0.87
N THR A 165 -26.62 6.80 0.08
CA THR A 165 -27.77 7.31 -0.67
C THR A 165 -27.40 7.59 -2.13
N TYR A 166 -28.36 7.31 -3.02
CA TYR A 166 -28.19 7.32 -4.47
C TYR A 166 -29.11 8.38 -5.07
N GLY A 167 -28.56 9.31 -5.83
CA GLY A 167 -29.30 10.45 -6.37
C GLY A 167 -28.62 11.09 -7.57
N PHE A 168 -29.06 12.30 -7.91
CA PHE A 168 -28.59 13.04 -9.07
C PHE A 168 -28.84 14.55 -8.90
N TYR A 169 -28.04 15.35 -9.59
CA TYR A 169 -28.35 16.76 -9.84
C TYR A 169 -28.92 16.93 -11.25
N ASN A 170 -29.93 17.77 -11.37
CA ASN A 170 -30.45 18.22 -12.66
C ASN A 170 -29.72 19.49 -13.16
N VAL A 171 -30.04 19.93 -14.39
CA VAL A 171 -29.50 21.14 -15.03
C VAL A 171 -29.59 22.43 -14.21
N ASN A 172 -30.48 22.50 -13.21
CA ASN A 172 -30.64 23.66 -12.33
C ASN A 172 -29.81 23.56 -11.05
N GLY A 173 -28.98 22.52 -10.90
CA GLY A 173 -28.21 22.24 -9.67
C GLY A 173 -29.06 21.75 -8.50
N SER A 174 -30.31 21.31 -8.74
CA SER A 174 -31.15 20.73 -7.69
C SER A 174 -30.87 19.24 -7.56
N TYR A 175 -30.56 18.80 -6.34
CA TYR A 175 -30.45 17.38 -5.98
C TYR A 175 -31.83 16.72 -5.92
N SER A 176 -31.89 15.46 -6.35
CA SER A 176 -33.02 14.54 -6.19
C SER A 176 -32.47 13.14 -5.87
N THR A 177 -33.15 12.39 -5.00
CA THR A 177 -32.85 10.95 -4.80
C THR A 177 -33.35 10.12 -5.99
N ALA A 178 -32.65 9.04 -6.32
CA ALA A 178 -33.11 8.07 -7.31
C ALA A 178 -34.42 7.41 -6.86
N LEU A 179 -35.35 7.24 -7.79
CA LEU A 179 -36.76 6.91 -7.49
C LEU A 179 -37.06 5.41 -7.60
N THR A 180 -36.37 4.71 -8.50
CA THR A 180 -36.64 3.30 -8.81
C THR A 180 -35.38 2.49 -8.63
N TYR A 181 -35.45 1.44 -7.81
CA TYR A 181 -34.45 0.39 -7.79
C TYR A 181 -34.85 -0.71 -8.78
N ASN A 182 -33.94 -1.06 -9.68
CA ASN A 182 -33.98 -2.25 -10.50
C ASN A 182 -33.16 -3.33 -9.77
N ASP A 183 -33.75 -4.48 -9.49
CA ASP A 183 -33.09 -5.61 -8.83
C ASP A 183 -32.35 -6.54 -9.82
N GLY A 184 -32.41 -6.22 -11.12
CA GLY A 184 -31.88 -7.04 -12.20
C GLY A 184 -32.91 -7.97 -12.85
N SER A 185 -34.18 -7.98 -12.40
CA SER A 185 -35.23 -8.82 -13.01
C SER A 185 -35.80 -8.26 -14.33
N GLY A 186 -35.22 -7.17 -14.87
CA GLY A 186 -35.64 -6.53 -16.11
C GLY A 186 -35.22 -7.28 -17.38
N PRO A 187 -35.81 -6.94 -18.55
CA PRO A 187 -35.47 -7.57 -19.84
C PRO A 187 -34.12 -7.10 -20.43
N ALA A 188 -33.33 -6.32 -19.68
CA ALA A 188 -31.97 -5.91 -20.02
C ALA A 188 -31.04 -6.29 -18.84
N PRO A 189 -29.87 -6.92 -19.10
CA PRO A 189 -28.98 -7.42 -18.07
C PRO A 189 -28.12 -6.28 -17.47
N VAL A 190 -28.77 -5.36 -16.76
CA VAL A 190 -28.10 -4.36 -15.93
C VAL A 190 -27.97 -4.93 -14.52
N ASP A 191 -26.79 -4.79 -13.91
CA ASP A 191 -26.58 -5.08 -12.49
C ASP A 191 -27.64 -4.36 -11.62
N PRO A 192 -27.93 -4.86 -10.40
CA PRO A 192 -28.84 -4.18 -9.48
C PRO A 192 -28.46 -2.70 -9.32
N SER A 193 -29.43 -1.81 -9.56
CA SER A 193 -29.13 -0.41 -9.91
C SER A 193 -30.26 0.56 -9.55
N TRP A 194 -29.87 1.78 -9.20
CA TRP A 194 -30.77 2.90 -8.94
C TRP A 194 -30.95 3.75 -10.20
N MET A 195 -32.15 3.70 -10.77
CA MET A 195 -32.56 4.57 -11.87
C MET A 195 -33.09 5.89 -11.33
N TYR A 196 -32.58 7.01 -11.84
CA TYR A 196 -33.00 8.35 -11.44
C TYR A 196 -33.94 9.05 -12.43
N ASN A 197 -33.82 8.79 -13.73
CA ASN A 197 -34.79 9.26 -14.72
C ASN A 197 -35.01 8.21 -15.82
N PRO A 198 -36.17 7.52 -15.86
CA PRO A 198 -36.45 6.52 -16.89
C PRO A 198 -36.60 7.10 -18.30
N GLU A 199 -36.81 8.42 -18.49
CA GLU A 199 -36.79 9.04 -19.82
C GLU A 199 -35.36 9.18 -20.39
N CYS A 200 -34.35 9.20 -19.53
CA CYS A 200 -32.93 9.40 -19.89
C CYS A 200 -32.06 8.16 -19.63
N ALA A 201 -32.68 7.11 -19.07
CA ALA A 201 -32.13 5.81 -18.70
C ALA A 201 -30.89 5.79 -17.78
N GLY A 202 -30.31 6.95 -17.41
CA GLY A 202 -29.21 7.07 -16.46
C GLY A 202 -29.44 6.34 -15.12
N TRP A 203 -28.40 5.65 -14.64
CA TRP A 203 -28.44 4.78 -13.47
C TRP A 203 -27.11 4.75 -12.69
N ILE A 204 -27.17 4.24 -11.46
CA ILE A 204 -26.01 3.93 -10.59
C ILE A 204 -26.14 2.48 -10.11
N SER A 205 -25.17 1.61 -10.43
CA SER A 205 -25.05 0.26 -9.85
C SER A 205 -24.04 0.24 -8.70
N ALA A 206 -23.79 -0.94 -8.12
CA ALA A 206 -22.70 -1.14 -7.15
C ALA A 206 -21.32 -0.74 -7.70
N THR A 207 -21.12 -0.88 -9.01
CA THR A 207 -19.83 -0.88 -9.70
C THR A 207 -19.65 0.29 -10.67
N THR A 208 -20.73 0.87 -11.20
CA THR A 208 -20.69 1.81 -12.33
C THR A 208 -21.69 2.95 -12.17
N MET A 209 -21.32 4.16 -12.60
CA MET A 209 -22.22 5.28 -12.81
C MET A 209 -22.31 5.58 -14.31
N MET A 210 -23.53 5.71 -14.82
CA MET A 210 -23.82 6.08 -16.21
C MET A 210 -24.70 7.34 -16.22
N PRO A 211 -24.15 8.54 -16.52
CA PRO A 211 -24.93 9.78 -16.52
C PRO A 211 -26.12 9.79 -17.50
N ASN A 212 -25.96 9.17 -18.67
CA ASN A 212 -26.93 9.13 -19.77
C ASN A 212 -26.68 7.92 -20.68
N ASP A 213 -27.73 7.16 -21.02
CA ASP A 213 -27.68 5.95 -21.87
C ASP A 213 -27.83 6.28 -23.36
N GLN A 214 -28.40 7.45 -23.70
CA GLN A 214 -28.94 7.63 -25.05
C GLN A 214 -27.87 7.88 -26.11
N VAL A 215 -27.70 6.87 -26.98
CA VAL A 215 -26.87 6.77 -28.20
C VAL A 215 -27.04 7.92 -29.21
N SER A 216 -27.84 8.96 -28.91
CA SER A 216 -27.83 10.21 -29.67
C SER A 216 -27.94 11.42 -28.75
N CYS A 217 -26.97 12.34 -28.84
CA CYS A 217 -26.89 13.60 -28.09
C CYS A 217 -28.07 14.57 -28.37
N CYS A 218 -28.99 14.21 -29.27
CA CYS A 218 -30.08 15.05 -29.76
C CYS A 218 -31.33 15.07 -28.86
N CYS A 219 -31.37 14.29 -27.77
CA CYS A 219 -32.51 14.24 -26.86
C CYS A 219 -32.54 15.48 -25.93
N THR A 220 -33.01 16.61 -26.46
CA THR A 220 -33.08 17.92 -25.78
C THR A 220 -33.94 17.97 -24.51
N ARG A 221 -34.58 16.87 -24.12
CA ARG A 221 -35.38 16.75 -22.88
C ARG A 221 -34.56 16.43 -21.64
N CYS A 222 -33.45 15.71 -21.79
CA CYS A 222 -32.68 15.20 -20.65
C CYS A 222 -31.79 16.26 -20.00
N GLY A 223 -31.15 17.09 -20.82
CA GLY A 223 -30.14 18.04 -20.36
C GLY A 223 -28.91 17.34 -19.75
N VAL A 224 -28.09 18.11 -19.03
CA VAL A 224 -27.01 17.56 -18.22
C VAL A 224 -27.59 17.01 -16.92
N ILE A 225 -27.45 15.70 -16.72
CA ILE A 225 -27.69 15.03 -15.44
C ILE A 225 -26.34 14.62 -14.86
N MET A 226 -26.19 14.80 -13.55
CA MET A 226 -24.99 14.46 -12.80
C MET A 226 -25.36 13.46 -11.70
N PRO A 227 -25.23 12.14 -11.91
CA PRO A 227 -25.38 11.14 -10.84
C PRO A 227 -24.49 11.46 -9.63
N SER A 228 -25.02 11.17 -8.44
CA SER A 228 -24.39 11.41 -7.14
C SER A 228 -24.59 10.22 -6.21
N LEU A 229 -23.47 9.69 -5.71
CA LEU A 229 -23.41 8.74 -4.61
C LEU A 229 -22.96 9.47 -3.36
N THR A 230 -23.83 9.57 -2.36
CA THR A 230 -23.53 10.25 -1.09
C THR A 230 -23.47 9.24 0.05
N TRP A 231 -22.39 9.25 0.82
CA TRP A 231 -22.30 8.58 2.11
C TRP A 231 -22.39 9.62 3.24
N VAL A 232 -23.25 9.34 4.22
CA VAL A 232 -23.37 10.11 5.46
C VAL A 232 -22.96 9.24 6.64
N ASN A 233 -22.11 9.75 7.53
CA ASN A 233 -21.70 8.99 8.71
C ASN A 233 -22.90 8.73 9.64
N ALA A 234 -23.35 7.48 9.68
CA ALA A 234 -24.46 7.03 10.52
C ALA A 234 -24.14 7.13 12.04
N ASN A 235 -22.87 7.28 12.41
CA ASN A 235 -22.46 7.50 13.80
C ASN A 235 -22.53 9.00 14.13
N SER A 236 -23.27 9.36 15.18
CA SER A 236 -23.35 10.73 15.69
C SER A 236 -22.03 11.30 16.24
N LEU A 237 -21.01 10.45 16.39
CA LEU A 237 -19.63 10.85 16.68
C LEU A 237 -18.79 10.80 15.40
N PRO A 238 -18.35 11.94 14.84
CA PRO A 238 -17.41 11.97 13.73
C PRO A 238 -15.99 11.58 14.19
N PHE A 239 -15.26 10.93 13.29
CA PHE A 239 -13.90 10.46 13.49
C PHE A 239 -13.03 10.73 12.26
N TYR A 240 -11.72 10.56 12.41
CA TYR A 240 -10.81 10.56 11.26
C TYR A 240 -11.03 9.30 10.44
N MET A 241 -11.11 9.47 9.12
CA MET A 241 -11.31 8.39 8.17
C MET A 241 -10.32 8.50 7.01
N GLN A 242 -9.95 7.33 6.49
CA GLN A 242 -9.34 7.21 5.17
C GLN A 242 -10.45 7.02 4.15
N VAL A 243 -10.54 7.94 3.19
CA VAL A 243 -11.41 7.81 2.01
C VAL A 243 -10.53 7.43 0.84
N THR A 244 -10.64 6.18 0.37
CA THR A 244 -9.92 5.69 -0.81
C THR A 244 -10.90 5.48 -1.95
N MET A 245 -10.66 6.17 -3.06
CA MET A 245 -11.50 6.14 -4.26
C MET A 245 -10.69 5.58 -5.44
N THR A 246 -11.28 4.59 -6.13
CA THR A 246 -10.78 4.02 -7.38
C THR A 246 -11.79 4.33 -8.48
N LEU A 247 -11.32 4.82 -9.63
CA LEU A 247 -12.12 5.14 -10.81
C LEU A 247 -11.49 4.54 -12.07
N PHE A 248 -12.32 4.11 -13.02
CA PHE A 248 -11.91 3.53 -14.29
C PHE A 248 -12.98 3.79 -15.38
N HIS A 249 -12.58 4.32 -16.53
CA HIS A 249 -13.48 4.68 -17.64
C HIS A 249 -13.47 3.56 -18.68
N TYR A 250 -14.62 2.93 -18.95
CA TYR A 250 -14.65 1.67 -19.73
C TYR A 250 -14.70 1.86 -21.25
N GLU A 251 -15.32 2.93 -21.76
CA GLU A 251 -15.70 3.02 -23.17
C GLU A 251 -15.09 4.20 -23.93
N ASP A 252 -15.00 4.08 -25.25
CA ASP A 252 -14.61 5.16 -26.20
C ASP A 252 -15.78 6.12 -26.54
N GLY A 253 -16.88 6.08 -25.77
CA GLY A 253 -18.17 6.73 -26.09
C GLY A 253 -18.25 8.26 -25.92
N GLY A 254 -17.20 8.88 -25.38
CA GLY A 254 -17.21 10.32 -25.08
C GLY A 254 -15.82 10.93 -24.87
N GLN A 255 -15.80 12.24 -24.67
CA GLN A 255 -14.58 13.01 -24.37
C GLN A 255 -14.11 12.87 -22.91
N GLY A 256 -14.76 11.99 -22.13
CA GLY A 256 -14.49 11.72 -20.71
C GLY A 256 -15.58 12.26 -19.78
N ASP A 257 -15.35 12.08 -18.48
CA ASP A 257 -16.21 12.55 -17.40
C ASP A 257 -15.50 13.57 -16.53
N TRP A 258 -16.19 14.65 -16.18
CA TRP A 258 -15.80 15.52 -15.08
C TRP A 258 -16.28 14.88 -13.77
N VAL A 259 -15.33 14.46 -12.93
CA VAL A 259 -15.62 13.71 -11.70
C VAL A 259 -15.24 14.54 -10.48
N HIS A 260 -16.20 14.74 -9.58
CA HIS A 260 -16.01 15.46 -8.32
C HIS A 260 -16.10 14.48 -7.15
N LEU A 261 -15.10 14.50 -6.26
CA LEU A 261 -15.22 13.93 -4.92
C LEU A 261 -15.27 15.06 -3.91
N LEU A 262 -16.36 15.14 -3.15
CA LEU A 262 -16.53 16.07 -2.05
C LEU A 262 -16.41 15.34 -0.71
N ILE A 263 -15.74 15.98 0.25
CA ILE A 263 -15.69 15.54 1.66
C ILE A 263 -16.14 16.72 2.52
N ASN A 264 -17.18 16.54 3.32
CA ASN A 264 -17.83 17.60 4.10
C ASN A 264 -18.17 18.81 3.23
N ASP A 265 -18.84 18.54 2.12
CA ASP A 265 -19.33 19.51 1.13
C ASP A 265 -18.23 20.35 0.43
N ARG A 266 -16.96 19.95 0.56
CA ARG A 266 -15.80 20.55 -0.12
C ARG A 266 -15.22 19.58 -1.14
N ALA A 267 -15.10 20.01 -2.39
CA ALA A 267 -14.38 19.24 -3.42
C ALA A 267 -12.91 19.03 -3.01
N VAL A 268 -12.49 17.78 -2.89
CA VAL A 268 -11.10 17.35 -2.71
C VAL A 268 -10.48 16.80 -3.99
N PHE A 269 -11.32 16.48 -4.98
CA PHE A 269 -10.97 16.12 -6.35
C PHE A 269 -12.05 16.65 -7.31
N SER A 270 -11.67 17.09 -8.50
CA SER A 270 -12.56 17.78 -9.45
C SER A 270 -11.98 17.80 -10.88
N GLU A 271 -11.47 16.65 -11.34
CA GLU A 271 -10.72 16.53 -12.61
C GLU A 271 -11.51 15.82 -13.70
N ILE A 272 -11.05 15.94 -14.95
CA ILE A 272 -11.63 15.26 -16.11
C ILE A 272 -10.91 13.92 -16.29
N ILE A 273 -11.65 12.82 -16.24
CA ILE A 273 -11.17 11.46 -16.46
C ILE A 273 -11.57 11.03 -17.87
N THR A 274 -10.58 10.75 -18.70
CA THR A 274 -10.77 10.24 -20.06
C THR A 274 -10.45 8.75 -20.08
N TYR A 275 -10.82 8.04 -21.15
CA TYR A 275 -10.33 6.69 -21.41
C TYR A 275 -8.78 6.59 -21.31
N SER A 276 -8.05 7.62 -21.76
CA SER A 276 -6.58 7.67 -21.69
C SER A 276 -6.00 7.86 -20.27
N SER A 277 -6.85 8.14 -19.28
CA SER A 277 -6.45 8.32 -17.87
C SER A 277 -6.21 6.99 -17.14
N GLY A 278 -6.76 5.86 -17.63
CA GLY A 278 -6.64 4.54 -17.01
C GLY A 278 -7.30 4.45 -15.62
N THR A 279 -6.78 3.56 -14.77
CA THR A 279 -7.27 3.42 -13.39
C THR A 279 -6.69 4.51 -12.49
N VAL A 280 -7.54 5.41 -12.00
CA VAL A 280 -7.17 6.47 -11.05
C VAL A 280 -7.46 5.99 -9.63
N VAL A 281 -6.45 5.93 -8.77
CA VAL A 281 -6.59 5.58 -7.34
C VAL A 281 -6.10 6.74 -6.49
N MET A 282 -6.93 7.20 -5.56
CA MET A 282 -6.62 8.31 -4.65
C MET A 282 -7.02 7.98 -3.23
N THR A 283 -6.33 8.57 -2.25
CA THR A 283 -6.57 8.35 -0.83
C THR A 283 -6.46 9.66 -0.05
N PHE A 284 -7.52 9.99 0.67
CA PHE A 284 -7.66 11.20 1.47
C PHE A 284 -7.75 10.85 2.95
N LEU A 285 -7.06 11.60 3.81
CA LEU A 285 -7.10 11.46 5.27
C LEU A 285 -7.74 12.72 5.84
N SER A 286 -8.96 12.60 6.37
CA SER A 286 -9.73 13.74 6.87
C SER A 286 -10.62 13.35 8.04
N TYR A 287 -11.18 14.35 8.71
CA TYR A 287 -12.34 14.20 9.59
C TYR A 287 -13.58 14.17 8.69
N VAL A 288 -14.40 13.13 8.76
CA VAL A 288 -15.47 12.90 7.75
C VAL A 288 -16.86 12.84 8.41
N THR A 289 -17.78 13.62 7.85
CA THR A 289 -19.22 13.58 8.14
C THR A 289 -20.02 13.20 6.91
N THR A 290 -19.62 13.68 5.72
CA THR A 290 -20.19 13.33 4.42
C THR A 290 -19.06 13.07 3.41
N VAL A 291 -19.28 12.10 2.52
CA VAL A 291 -18.49 11.91 1.30
C VAL A 291 -19.46 11.83 0.14
N GLU A 292 -19.18 12.53 -0.95
CA GLU A 292 -20.05 12.55 -2.12
C GLU A 292 -19.22 12.43 -3.41
N LEU A 293 -19.50 11.40 -4.20
CA LEU A 293 -18.94 11.21 -5.53
C LEU A 293 -19.99 11.61 -6.57
N ARG A 294 -19.67 12.60 -7.40
CA ARG A 294 -20.49 13.05 -8.52
C ARG A 294 -19.76 12.83 -9.84
N VAL A 295 -20.49 12.38 -10.86
CA VAL A 295 -19.98 12.18 -12.22
C VAL A 295 -20.83 13.01 -13.19
N GLN A 296 -20.19 13.76 -14.08
CA GLN A 296 -20.85 14.54 -15.12
C GLN A 296 -20.11 14.37 -16.46
N PRO A 297 -20.79 14.11 -17.58
CA PRO A 297 -20.15 14.06 -18.89
C PRO A 297 -19.40 15.35 -19.23
N TRP A 298 -18.24 15.20 -19.86
CA TRP A 298 -17.44 16.32 -20.36
C TRP A 298 -18.05 16.87 -21.67
N GLN A 299 -18.17 18.20 -21.77
CA GLN A 299 -18.72 18.95 -22.91
C GLN A 299 -20.20 18.73 -23.30
N GLY A 300 -20.90 17.69 -22.85
CA GLY A 300 -22.33 17.53 -23.14
C GLY A 300 -22.84 16.10 -23.07
N CYS A 301 -23.89 15.78 -23.83
CA CYS A 301 -24.59 14.50 -23.80
C CYS A 301 -23.82 13.34 -24.49
N ASP A 302 -22.57 13.11 -24.08
CA ASP A 302 -21.82 11.90 -24.41
C ASP A 302 -22.37 10.70 -23.60
N PHE A 303 -22.16 9.48 -24.08
CA PHE A 303 -22.45 8.25 -23.34
C PHE A 303 -21.15 7.76 -22.68
N SER A 304 -21.19 7.58 -21.36
CA SER A 304 -19.99 7.49 -20.52
C SER A 304 -20.24 6.59 -19.31
N HIS A 305 -19.29 5.67 -19.06
CA HIS A 305 -19.36 4.67 -18.00
C HIS A 305 -18.14 4.81 -17.08
N VAL A 306 -18.36 5.39 -15.90
CA VAL A 306 -17.35 5.45 -14.83
C VAL A 306 -17.57 4.29 -13.88
N ASN A 307 -16.71 3.28 -14.01
CA ASN A 307 -16.60 2.24 -12.99
C ASN A 307 -15.90 2.83 -11.77
N TYR A 308 -16.45 2.55 -10.58
CA TYR A 308 -16.01 3.17 -9.33
C TYR A 308 -15.96 2.16 -8.17
N ARG A 309 -15.13 2.51 -7.17
CA ARG A 309 -15.19 1.94 -5.83
C ARG A 309 -14.79 3.00 -4.82
N LEU A 310 -15.63 3.24 -3.82
CA LEU A 310 -15.39 4.21 -2.76
C LEU A 310 -15.38 3.49 -1.42
N THR A 311 -14.23 3.53 -0.74
CA THR A 311 -14.01 2.86 0.55
C THR A 311 -13.69 3.89 1.62
N ILE A 312 -14.31 3.73 2.80
CA ILE A 312 -14.21 4.65 3.92
C ILE A 312 -13.86 3.84 5.18
N VAL A 313 -12.65 4.03 5.68
CA VAL A 313 -12.08 3.26 6.80
C VAL A 313 -11.89 4.15 8.03
N PRO A 314 -12.42 3.80 9.21
CA PRO A 314 -12.12 4.50 10.46
C PRO A 314 -10.63 4.39 10.82
N ILE A 315 -9.99 5.52 11.14
CA ILE A 315 -8.64 5.55 11.69
C ILE A 315 -8.69 6.00 13.14
N ALA A 316 -8.10 5.19 14.02
CA ALA A 316 -7.86 5.59 15.41
C ALA A 316 -6.97 6.85 15.43
N PRO A 317 -7.39 7.95 16.07
CA PRO A 317 -6.63 9.19 16.04
C PRO A 317 -5.26 8.98 16.66
N THR A 318 -4.20 9.21 15.89
CA THR A 318 -2.83 9.19 16.41
C THR A 318 -2.71 10.20 17.55
N PRO A 319 -2.12 9.82 18.69
CA PRO A 319 -2.03 10.71 19.84
C PRO A 319 -1.22 11.95 19.43
N PRO A 320 -1.73 13.17 19.66
CA PRO A 320 -1.02 14.37 19.28
C PRO A 320 0.32 14.45 20.02
N PRO A 321 1.39 14.98 19.40
CA PRO A 321 2.64 15.20 20.10
C PRO A 321 2.38 16.11 21.31
N PRO A 322 3.07 15.89 22.45
CA PRO A 322 2.82 16.64 23.68
C PRO A 322 3.00 18.15 23.42
N PRO A 323 2.06 19.00 23.87
CA PRO A 323 2.04 20.40 23.47
C PRO A 323 3.27 21.15 23.96
N SER A 324 3.99 21.79 23.04
CA SER A 324 5.07 22.71 23.37
C SER A 324 4.51 23.95 24.06
N SER A 325 4.99 24.23 25.27
CA SER A 325 4.43 25.27 26.14
C SER A 325 4.82 26.69 25.70
N SER A 326 4.07 27.27 24.77
CA SER A 326 4.15 28.69 24.40
C SER A 326 3.56 29.59 25.49
N TRP A 327 4.41 30.03 26.42
CA TRP A 327 4.04 31.04 27.43
C TRP A 327 3.91 32.44 26.79
N THR A 328 2.69 32.81 26.41
CA THR A 328 2.35 34.18 25.98
C THR A 328 2.16 35.08 27.19
N ALA A 329 3.25 35.73 27.64
CA ALA A 329 3.22 36.61 28.81
C ALA A 329 2.87 38.06 28.44
N THR A 330 1.60 38.43 28.59
CA THR A 330 1.14 39.83 28.45
C THR A 330 1.54 40.64 29.68
N ALA A 331 2.26 41.75 29.51
CA ALA A 331 2.58 42.69 30.59
C ALA A 331 2.59 44.14 30.07
N THR A 332 1.80 45.00 30.72
CA THR A 332 1.65 46.41 30.34
C THR A 332 1.91 47.29 31.56
N SER A 333 2.77 48.31 31.42
CA SER A 333 3.04 49.38 32.41
C SER A 333 3.70 48.95 33.74
N SER A 334 4.44 49.78 34.49
CA SER A 334 5.27 50.96 34.14
C SER A 334 6.02 51.44 35.39
N ALA A 335 7.34 51.66 35.32
CA ALA A 335 8.05 52.57 36.24
C ALA A 335 9.46 52.92 35.70
N SER A 336 9.86 54.18 35.87
CA SER A 336 11.16 54.73 35.47
C SER A 336 12.25 54.55 36.53
N ALA A 337 13.48 54.29 36.10
CA ALA A 337 14.69 54.71 36.81
C ALA A 337 15.80 55.04 35.81
N THR A 338 16.26 56.29 35.80
CA THR A 338 17.35 56.77 34.93
C THR A 338 18.67 56.70 35.70
N TYR A 339 19.71 56.11 35.11
CA TYR A 339 21.09 56.46 35.51
C TYR A 339 22.06 56.33 34.34
N SER A 340 22.85 57.37 34.13
CA SER A 340 23.88 57.46 33.09
C SER A 340 25.25 57.22 33.72
N ALA A 341 26.09 56.39 33.11
CA ALA A 341 27.50 56.25 33.48
C ALA A 341 28.36 56.02 32.23
N ILE A 342 29.31 56.93 31.98
CA ILE A 342 30.33 56.78 30.95
C ILE A 342 31.56 56.13 31.59
N SER A 343 32.10 55.09 30.95
CA SER A 343 33.41 54.54 31.32
C SER A 343 34.10 53.93 30.11
N THR A 344 34.84 54.75 29.36
CA THR A 344 35.92 54.27 28.50
C THR A 344 37.02 53.62 29.34
N ASN A 345 37.57 52.49 28.91
CA ASN A 345 38.96 52.19 29.21
C ASN A 345 39.61 51.34 28.12
N THR A 346 40.74 51.83 27.63
CA THR A 346 41.55 51.19 26.57
C THR A 346 42.68 50.41 27.23
N ALA A 347 42.89 49.15 26.85
CA ALA A 347 44.04 48.37 27.30
C ALA A 347 44.59 47.53 26.16
N THR A 348 45.61 48.06 25.46
CA THR A 348 46.43 47.31 24.51
C THR A 348 47.43 46.44 25.24
N ALA A 349 47.48 45.16 24.90
CA ALA A 349 48.58 44.26 25.26
C ALA A 349 48.89 43.34 24.08
N THR A 350 49.82 43.76 23.22
CA THR A 350 50.52 42.87 22.30
C THR A 350 51.54 42.07 23.10
N ASP A 351 51.63 40.76 22.87
CA ASP A 351 52.93 40.11 22.97
C ASP A 351 53.07 38.96 21.97
N THR A 352 54.30 38.63 21.58
CA THR A 352 54.59 37.78 20.42
C THR A 352 55.75 36.83 20.70
N ALA A 353 55.50 35.52 20.69
CA ALA A 353 56.53 34.50 20.85
C ALA A 353 56.35 33.35 19.85
N THR A 354 57.37 33.17 18.99
CA THR A 354 57.51 32.03 18.08
C THR A 354 58.21 30.86 18.78
N GLY A 355 57.85 29.62 18.42
CA GLY A 355 58.51 28.40 18.90
C GLY A 355 58.16 27.22 18.01
N SER A 356 59.18 26.53 17.49
CA SER A 356 59.02 25.53 16.42
C SER A 356 59.36 24.10 16.85
N ALA A 357 58.50 23.17 16.43
CA ALA A 357 58.70 21.73 16.19
C ALA A 357 59.89 20.96 16.80
N SER A 358 59.62 19.79 17.39
CA SER A 358 60.08 18.50 16.81
C SER A 358 59.51 17.25 17.55
N LEU A 359 59.78 16.08 16.96
CA LEU A 359 59.41 14.69 17.32
C LEU A 359 59.75 14.30 18.78
N SER A 360 59.26 13.21 19.41
CA SER A 360 58.99 11.86 18.87
C SER A 360 58.18 10.91 19.79
N SER A 361 57.72 9.78 19.23
CA SER A 361 57.65 8.41 19.80
C SER A 361 56.90 8.08 21.12
N ILE A 362 55.90 7.18 20.98
CA ILE A 362 55.63 5.96 21.79
C ILE A 362 55.52 6.08 23.32
N ALA A 363 54.31 5.84 23.85
CA ALA A 363 54.02 4.79 24.86
C ALA A 363 52.52 4.67 25.17
N SER A 364 52.02 3.45 25.35
CA SER A 364 50.68 3.19 25.92
C SER A 364 50.78 2.85 27.42
N VAL A 365 50.30 3.74 28.28
CA VAL A 365 50.12 3.47 29.72
C VAL A 365 48.74 3.96 30.17
N SER A 366 47.95 3.03 30.69
CA SER A 366 46.72 3.33 31.43
C SER A 366 47.06 3.73 32.86
N ALA A 367 46.64 4.92 33.28
CA ALA A 367 46.84 5.43 34.63
C ALA A 367 45.53 6.02 35.18
N SER A 368 45.10 5.54 36.34
CA SER A 368 43.94 6.04 37.07
C SER A 368 44.41 6.74 38.35
N MET A 369 44.09 8.03 38.47
CA MET A 369 44.05 8.83 39.71
C MET A 369 43.21 10.08 39.36
N SER A 370 42.13 10.50 40.03
CA SER A 370 41.81 10.59 41.46
C SER A 370 42.74 11.52 42.25
N TYR A 371 42.36 12.80 42.32
CA TYR A 371 42.61 13.64 43.49
C TYR A 371 41.49 14.67 43.73
N THR A 372 41.50 15.29 44.91
CA THR A 372 40.42 16.11 45.47
C THR A 372 40.84 17.58 45.64
N GLY A 373 39.88 18.53 45.75
CA GLY A 373 40.23 19.94 46.03
C GLY A 373 39.10 20.97 45.92
N TYR A 374 38.35 21.16 47.01
CA TYR A 374 37.51 22.32 47.38
C TYR A 374 37.48 23.59 46.49
N SER A 375 36.26 24.05 46.15
CA SER A 375 35.71 25.28 46.79
C SER A 375 34.19 25.42 46.60
N THR A 376 33.51 25.60 47.74
CA THR A 376 32.07 25.82 47.90
C THR A 376 31.57 27.17 47.39
N TYR A 377 30.35 27.19 46.84
CA TYR A 377 29.34 28.21 47.21
C TYR A 377 27.94 27.60 47.23
N THR A 378 27.03 28.15 48.04
CA THR A 378 25.74 27.54 48.41
C THR A 378 24.52 28.25 47.83
N GLY A 379 23.52 27.48 47.40
CA GLY A 379 22.15 27.92 47.06
C GLY A 379 21.20 26.72 47.21
N SER A 380 19.95 26.92 47.67
CA SER A 380 19.08 25.84 48.17
C SER A 380 17.59 26.01 47.80
N ALA A 381 16.76 25.01 48.17
CA ALA A 381 15.36 24.75 47.81
C ALA A 381 15.19 24.01 46.46
N THR A 382 14.58 22.82 46.29
CA THR A 382 13.69 21.91 47.08
C THR A 382 12.19 21.95 46.70
N ALA A 383 11.83 21.17 45.67
CA ALA A 383 10.56 20.41 45.48
C ALA A 383 10.80 19.48 44.26
N THR A 384 10.48 18.18 44.19
CA THR A 384 9.48 17.29 44.84
C THR A 384 8.09 17.29 44.19
N ALA A 385 7.93 16.58 43.06
CA ALA A 385 6.69 15.87 42.69
C ALA A 385 6.91 14.91 41.49
N THR A 386 6.93 13.63 41.82
CA THR A 386 6.38 12.47 41.10
C THR A 386 5.54 12.70 39.82
N GLY A 387 5.88 11.96 38.76
CA GLY A 387 4.97 11.58 37.66
C GLY A 387 5.25 10.13 37.25
N SER A 388 4.31 9.22 37.51
CA SER A 388 4.49 7.77 37.33
C SER A 388 3.85 7.25 36.04
N ALA A 389 4.59 6.48 35.24
CA ALA A 389 4.06 5.69 34.13
C ALA A 389 4.14 4.20 34.47
N SER A 390 2.99 3.52 34.49
CA SER A 390 2.86 2.11 34.83
C SER A 390 2.80 1.23 33.59
N TRP A 391 3.85 0.45 33.31
CA TRP A 391 3.81 -0.69 32.40
C TRP A 391 3.98 -1.98 33.19
N SER A 392 3.02 -2.89 33.07
CA SER A 392 2.94 -4.12 33.86
C SER A 392 3.65 -5.28 33.16
N SER A 393 4.89 -5.57 33.58
CA SER A 393 5.52 -6.86 33.31
C SER A 393 5.49 -7.71 34.58
N VAL A 394 4.91 -8.91 34.49
CA VAL A 394 4.87 -9.88 35.60
C VAL A 394 6.22 -10.60 35.67
N ALA A 395 7.16 -10.00 36.39
CA ALA A 395 8.46 -10.60 36.69
C ALA A 395 8.43 -11.26 38.08
N THR A 396 8.44 -12.59 38.13
CA THR A 396 8.55 -13.37 39.36
C THR A 396 9.92 -13.15 40.02
N LYS A 397 9.91 -12.60 41.24
CA LYS A 397 11.13 -12.43 42.03
C LYS A 397 11.61 -13.77 42.60
N SER A 398 12.90 -14.06 42.39
CA SER A 398 13.70 -14.93 43.24
C SER A 398 14.99 -14.20 43.61
N ALA A 399 15.48 -14.38 44.84
CA ALA A 399 16.52 -13.51 45.41
C ALA A 399 17.94 -13.96 45.04
N THR A 400 18.80 -12.99 44.70
CA THR A 400 20.24 -13.22 44.54
C THR A 400 20.96 -12.94 45.86
N ILE A 401 21.51 -13.98 46.50
CA ILE A 401 22.50 -13.82 47.56
C ILE A 401 23.86 -13.61 46.89
N SER A 402 24.57 -12.54 47.26
CA SER A 402 25.89 -12.23 46.72
C SER A 402 27.00 -12.94 47.50
N VAL A 403 27.77 -13.80 46.82
CA VAL A 403 29.05 -14.33 47.29
C VAL A 403 30.09 -14.16 46.18
N SER A 404 31.24 -13.59 46.52
CA SER A 404 32.33 -13.28 45.58
C SER A 404 33.46 -14.31 45.66
N ALA A 405 33.85 -14.88 44.53
CA ALA A 405 35.11 -15.59 44.35
C ALA A 405 35.60 -15.52 42.90
N SER A 406 36.90 -15.68 42.69
CA SER A 406 37.55 -15.79 41.37
C SER A 406 38.59 -16.95 41.45
N PRO A 407 39.30 -17.36 40.38
CA PRO A 407 39.10 -18.70 39.85
C PRO A 407 40.27 -19.68 40.06
N SER A 408 39.97 -20.99 39.96
CA SER A 408 40.97 -22.05 39.78
C SER A 408 40.36 -23.28 39.07
N TRP A 409 41.15 -23.97 38.24
CA TRP A 409 40.75 -25.23 37.57
C TRP A 409 40.68 -26.41 38.54
N SER A 410 39.80 -27.40 38.28
CA SER A 410 40.22 -28.79 37.93
C SER A 410 39.06 -29.84 37.93
N SER A 411 39.07 -30.69 36.90
CA SER A 411 38.68 -32.13 36.85
C SER A 411 37.52 -32.74 37.69
N VAL A 412 36.59 -33.38 36.95
CA VAL A 412 35.99 -34.72 37.19
C VAL A 412 35.13 -34.97 38.45
N GLY A 413 33.88 -35.42 38.24
CA GLY A 413 33.07 -36.09 39.27
C GLY A 413 31.63 -36.38 38.86
N THR A 414 31.24 -37.66 38.77
CA THR A 414 29.84 -38.09 38.51
C THR A 414 29.02 -38.18 39.79
N SER A 415 27.74 -37.82 39.75
CA SER A 415 26.67 -38.47 40.53
C SER A 415 25.27 -38.04 40.07
N ARG A 416 24.26 -38.76 40.55
CA ARG A 416 22.88 -38.81 40.04
C ARG A 416 21.91 -38.50 41.17
N ALA A 417 20.93 -37.62 40.96
CA ALA A 417 19.84 -37.38 41.91
C ALA A 417 18.51 -37.16 41.17
N THR A 418 17.43 -37.70 41.73
CA THR A 418 16.05 -37.57 41.22
C THR A 418 15.24 -36.88 42.31
N LEU A 419 14.30 -35.99 41.94
CA LEU A 419 13.29 -35.49 42.86
C LEU A 419 11.97 -35.20 42.14
N VAL A 420 10.88 -35.53 42.84
CA VAL A 420 9.48 -35.37 42.41
C VAL A 420 8.84 -34.35 43.34
N SER A 421 7.86 -33.58 42.87
CA SER A 421 6.90 -32.90 43.75
C SER A 421 5.55 -32.72 43.09
N THR A 422 4.51 -33.13 43.82
CA THR A 422 3.09 -33.03 43.44
C THR A 422 2.43 -31.97 44.33
N VAL A 423 1.59 -31.10 43.78
CA VAL A 423 0.69 -30.25 44.58
C VAL A 423 -0.68 -30.20 43.92
N THR A 424 -1.73 -30.44 44.70
CA THR A 424 -3.15 -30.32 44.32
C THR A 424 -3.77 -29.10 45.00
N GLY A 425 -4.83 -28.54 44.42
CA GLY A 425 -5.57 -27.44 45.03
C GLY A 425 -6.82 -27.01 44.25
N SER A 426 -7.99 -27.38 44.74
CA SER A 426 -9.27 -26.71 44.44
C SER A 426 -9.55 -25.66 45.53
N PRO A 427 -10.45 -24.70 45.28
CA PRO A 427 -11.82 -24.92 45.78
C PRO A 427 -12.93 -24.37 44.87
N SER A 428 -14.17 -24.74 45.20
CA SER A 428 -15.41 -24.29 44.57
C SER A 428 -16.33 -23.61 45.59
N ALA A 429 -17.17 -22.67 45.14
CA ALA A 429 -18.37 -22.20 45.85
C ALA A 429 -19.29 -21.42 44.88
N SER A 430 -20.60 -21.41 45.15
CA SER A 430 -21.63 -20.75 44.33
C SER A 430 -22.76 -20.16 45.20
N ALA A 431 -23.46 -19.14 44.68
CA ALA A 431 -24.69 -18.58 45.25
C ALA A 431 -25.50 -17.84 44.17
N SER A 432 -26.79 -17.58 44.41
CA SER A 432 -27.76 -17.11 43.40
C SER A 432 -28.89 -16.24 44.01
N THR A 433 -29.98 -16.00 43.25
CA THR A 433 -31.27 -15.32 43.60
C THR A 433 -31.32 -13.77 43.48
N SER A 434 -32.46 -13.09 43.21
CA SER A 434 -33.66 -13.39 42.37
C SER A 434 -34.64 -12.19 42.35
N ALA A 435 -35.61 -12.19 41.39
CA ALA A 435 -36.95 -11.51 41.43
C ALA A 435 -37.04 -9.97 41.18
N SER A 436 -38.17 -9.34 40.76
CA SER A 436 -39.38 -9.76 39.97
C SER A 436 -40.32 -8.56 39.67
N ALA A 437 -41.26 -8.74 38.71
CA ALA A 437 -42.56 -8.04 38.55
C ALA A 437 -42.57 -6.55 38.07
N SER A 438 -43.66 -5.96 37.51
CA SER A 438 -44.81 -6.45 36.68
C SER A 438 -45.74 -5.26 36.28
N GLY A 439 -46.44 -5.29 35.13
CA GLY A 439 -47.60 -4.39 34.91
C GLY A 439 -48.14 -4.24 33.47
N SER A 440 -49.42 -4.57 33.26
CA SER A 440 -50.23 -4.30 32.02
C SER A 440 -51.32 -3.23 32.33
N PRO A 441 -52.18 -2.73 31.40
CA PRO A 441 -53.25 -3.51 30.74
C PRO A 441 -53.60 -3.05 29.28
N SER A 442 -54.83 -3.33 28.80
CA SER A 442 -55.23 -3.44 27.38
C SER A 442 -56.57 -2.77 27.01
N THR A 443 -56.89 -2.65 25.71
CA THR A 443 -58.24 -2.78 25.07
C THR A 443 -58.14 -2.64 23.52
N THR A 444 -59.21 -2.67 22.71
CA THR A 444 -60.06 -3.83 22.27
C THR A 444 -61.38 -3.32 21.66
N ASN A 445 -61.70 -3.59 20.36
CA ASN A 445 -63.08 -3.64 19.76
C ASN A 445 -63.09 -3.77 18.19
N THR A 446 -63.57 -4.87 17.57
CA THR A 446 -64.93 -5.19 16.96
C THR A 446 -65.18 -4.74 15.49
N LYS A 447 -65.50 -5.60 14.47
CA LYS A 447 -66.69 -6.47 14.12
C LYS A 447 -67.73 -5.75 13.20
N THR A 448 -68.46 -6.32 12.19
CA THR A 448 -68.65 -7.69 11.63
C THR A 448 -69.32 -7.70 10.20
N ALA A 449 -68.91 -8.60 9.28
CA ALA A 449 -69.69 -9.23 8.15
C ALA A 449 -70.38 -8.32 7.07
N THR A 450 -71.16 -8.75 6.04
CA THR A 450 -71.93 -10.01 5.70
C THR A 450 -72.16 -10.16 4.12
N PRO A 451 -72.99 -11.04 3.47
CA PRO A 451 -72.54 -11.85 2.29
C PRO A 451 -73.51 -12.06 1.06
N THR A 452 -73.20 -13.03 0.17
CA THR A 452 -74.09 -13.85 -0.74
C THR A 452 -74.80 -13.21 -1.97
N PRO A 453 -75.39 -13.96 -2.96
CA PRO A 453 -75.36 -15.43 -3.30
C PRO A 453 -75.18 -15.82 -4.82
N THR A 454 -75.27 -17.15 -5.07
CA THR A 454 -75.33 -18.02 -6.29
C THR A 454 -76.58 -17.86 -7.22
N PRO A 455 -76.89 -18.66 -8.31
CA PRO A 455 -76.45 -20.05 -8.68
C PRO A 455 -76.28 -20.49 -10.19
N SER A 456 -75.89 -21.77 -10.36
CA SER A 456 -76.22 -22.74 -11.46
C SER A 456 -75.33 -22.76 -12.75
N ILE A 457 -75.18 -23.83 -13.59
CA ILE A 457 -75.69 -25.24 -13.55
C ILE A 457 -74.82 -26.27 -14.36
N THR A 458 -75.26 -27.54 -14.44
CA THR A 458 -74.72 -28.82 -15.02
C THR A 458 -74.82 -29.04 -16.57
N PRO A 459 -74.30 -30.14 -17.22
CA PRO A 459 -73.90 -31.48 -16.69
C PRO A 459 -72.55 -32.12 -17.16
N SER A 460 -72.31 -33.35 -16.63
CA SER A 460 -71.14 -34.26 -16.68
C SER A 460 -71.06 -35.16 -17.96
N PRO A 461 -70.08 -36.11 -18.17
CA PRO A 461 -69.08 -36.68 -17.24
C PRO A 461 -67.63 -37.02 -17.74
N SER A 462 -66.81 -37.49 -16.78
CA SER A 462 -65.83 -38.62 -16.87
C SER A 462 -64.30 -38.36 -16.90
N VAL A 463 -63.58 -39.41 -16.45
CA VAL A 463 -62.11 -39.65 -16.37
C VAL A 463 -61.34 -38.93 -15.24
N THR A 464 -60.75 -39.75 -14.36
CA THR A 464 -59.95 -39.35 -13.18
C THR A 464 -58.45 -39.23 -13.52
N ARG A 465 -57.80 -38.12 -13.15
CA ARG A 465 -56.34 -38.04 -12.96
C ARG A 465 -55.99 -37.14 -11.76
N THR A 466 -54.95 -37.52 -11.04
CA THR A 466 -54.44 -36.82 -9.84
C THR A 466 -53.60 -35.59 -10.21
N PRO A 467 -53.86 -34.41 -9.62
CA PRO A 467 -52.94 -33.28 -9.65
C PRO A 467 -51.97 -33.30 -8.45
N THR A 468 -50.73 -32.90 -8.70
CA THR A 468 -49.62 -32.75 -7.74
C THR A 468 -49.90 -31.67 -6.68
N PRO A 469 -49.46 -31.82 -5.42
CA PRO A 469 -49.52 -30.72 -4.44
C PRO A 469 -48.60 -29.55 -4.84
N SER A 470 -49.13 -28.32 -4.78
CA SER A 470 -48.35 -27.11 -5.04
C SER A 470 -47.46 -26.77 -3.85
N ALA A 471 -46.14 -26.68 -4.06
CA ALA A 471 -45.22 -26.15 -3.06
C ALA A 471 -45.43 -24.63 -2.90
N SER A 472 -45.65 -24.18 -1.66
CA SER A 472 -45.65 -22.75 -1.33
C SER A 472 -44.26 -22.34 -0.84
N PHE A 473 -43.67 -21.36 -1.50
CA PHE A 473 -42.35 -20.84 -1.12
C PHE A 473 -42.47 -20.03 0.18
N VAL A 474 -41.76 -20.47 1.23
CA VAL A 474 -41.64 -19.74 2.50
C VAL A 474 -40.34 -18.94 2.46
N MET A 475 -40.42 -17.62 2.59
CA MET A 475 -39.22 -16.79 2.73
C MET A 475 -38.54 -17.06 4.08
N PRO A 476 -37.20 -17.09 4.15
CA PRO A 476 -36.50 -17.15 5.44
C PRO A 476 -36.80 -15.89 6.27
N PRO A 477 -36.98 -16.01 7.60
CA PRO A 477 -37.19 -14.85 8.46
C PRO A 477 -35.92 -14.00 8.58
N PRO A 478 -36.04 -12.69 8.87
CA PRO A 478 -34.88 -11.85 9.17
C PRO A 478 -34.17 -12.31 10.44
N LEU A 479 -32.86 -12.05 10.53
CA LEU A 479 -32.04 -12.29 11.72
C LEU A 479 -32.67 -11.62 12.96
N VAL A 480 -33.06 -12.44 13.93
CA VAL A 480 -33.71 -12.00 15.17
C VAL A 480 -32.65 -11.74 16.24
N GLU A 481 -32.73 -10.63 16.97
CA GLU A 481 -31.84 -10.33 18.13
C GLU A 481 -32.10 -11.22 19.38
N GLY A 482 -32.71 -12.40 19.18
CA GLY A 482 -32.90 -13.41 20.21
C GLY A 482 -31.77 -14.45 20.16
N GLY A 483 -31.47 -15.05 21.31
CA GLY A 483 -30.65 -16.27 21.34
C GLY A 483 -31.35 -17.45 20.65
N PRO A 484 -30.62 -18.55 20.39
CA PRO A 484 -31.18 -19.73 19.73
C PRO A 484 -32.41 -20.30 20.47
N PRO A 485 -33.35 -20.92 19.74
CA PRO A 485 -34.61 -21.40 20.31
C PRO A 485 -34.38 -22.45 21.40
N SER A 486 -34.97 -22.24 22.58
CA SER A 486 -34.83 -23.16 23.71
C SER A 486 -35.41 -24.54 23.40
N LEU A 487 -34.59 -25.57 23.52
CA LEU A 487 -34.99 -26.95 23.22
C LEU A 487 -36.13 -27.45 24.13
N PRO A 488 -37.09 -28.23 23.59
CA PRO A 488 -38.11 -28.89 24.40
C PRO A 488 -37.51 -29.81 25.47
N THR A 489 -38.05 -29.78 26.68
CA THR A 489 -37.57 -30.61 27.82
C THR A 489 -37.79 -32.12 27.66
N ASN A 490 -38.43 -32.56 26.58
CA ASN A 490 -38.58 -33.97 26.21
C ASN A 490 -38.39 -34.13 24.69
N LEU A 491 -37.13 -34.24 24.27
CA LEU A 491 -36.77 -34.40 22.86
C LEU A 491 -37.24 -35.75 22.27
N SER A 492 -37.35 -36.81 23.08
CA SER A 492 -37.82 -38.13 22.62
C SER A 492 -39.31 -38.18 22.28
N ALA A 493 -40.05 -37.07 22.45
CA ALA A 493 -41.44 -36.93 22.06
C ALA A 493 -41.63 -36.22 20.69
N LEU A 494 -40.56 -35.76 20.04
CA LEU A 494 -40.62 -35.11 18.74
C LEU A 494 -40.76 -36.14 17.60
N SER A 495 -41.58 -35.84 16.59
CA SER A 495 -41.55 -36.60 15.34
C SER A 495 -40.30 -36.28 14.52
N SER A 496 -39.95 -37.16 13.56
CA SER A 496 -38.83 -36.91 12.63
C SER A 496 -38.97 -35.55 11.93
N ASP A 497 -40.17 -35.21 11.45
CA ASP A 497 -40.44 -33.92 10.78
C ASP A 497 -40.27 -32.72 11.72
N GLN A 498 -40.69 -32.86 12.99
CA GLN A 498 -40.50 -31.82 14.01
C GLN A 498 -39.01 -31.64 14.35
N LEU A 499 -38.25 -32.74 14.40
CA LEU A 499 -36.81 -32.71 14.70
C LEU A 499 -36.00 -32.16 13.53
N VAL A 500 -36.34 -32.51 12.29
CA VAL A 500 -35.79 -31.91 11.06
C VAL A 500 -36.13 -30.41 11.00
N SER A 501 -37.36 -30.02 11.32
CA SER A 501 -37.74 -28.61 11.38
C SER A 501 -37.05 -27.85 12.52
N ALA A 502 -36.79 -28.51 13.66
CA ALA A 502 -36.05 -27.92 14.76
C ALA A 502 -34.57 -27.70 14.37
N LEU A 503 -33.89 -28.72 13.83
CA LEU A 503 -32.51 -28.60 13.33
C LEU A 503 -32.38 -27.52 12.24
N GLY A 504 -33.35 -27.44 11.32
CA GLY A 504 -33.40 -26.38 10.31
C GLY A 504 -33.56 -24.97 10.90
N SER A 505 -34.17 -24.82 12.08
CA SER A 505 -34.33 -23.52 12.76
C SER A 505 -33.05 -22.99 13.43
N PHE A 506 -31.97 -23.78 13.50
CA PHE A 506 -30.64 -23.31 13.92
C PHE A 506 -29.80 -22.74 12.75
N SER A 507 -30.31 -22.81 11.52
CA SER A 507 -29.79 -22.08 10.36
C SER A 507 -29.72 -20.56 10.66
N GLY A 508 -28.66 -19.90 10.24
CA GLY A 508 -28.40 -18.47 10.49
C GLY A 508 -27.97 -18.07 11.90
N PHE A 509 -27.91 -18.99 12.88
CA PHE A 509 -27.40 -18.69 14.23
C PHE A 509 -25.88 -18.87 14.34
N PRO A 510 -25.18 -18.13 15.23
CA PRO A 510 -23.75 -18.30 15.42
C PRO A 510 -23.39 -19.73 15.88
N PRO A 511 -22.50 -20.45 15.16
CA PRO A 511 -22.10 -21.83 15.48
C PRO A 511 -21.80 -22.13 16.97
N SER A 512 -21.08 -21.21 17.63
CA SER A 512 -20.67 -21.32 19.03
C SER A 512 -21.82 -21.19 20.05
N GLN A 513 -23.02 -20.81 19.62
CA GLN A 513 -24.23 -20.80 20.46
C GLN A 513 -25.09 -22.05 20.25
N ILE A 514 -24.87 -22.82 19.17
CA ILE A 514 -25.77 -23.88 18.72
C ILE A 514 -25.16 -25.28 18.74
N GLN A 515 -23.82 -25.40 18.79
CA GLN A 515 -23.07 -26.67 18.84
C GLN A 515 -23.67 -27.71 19.81
N ASP A 516 -23.83 -27.37 21.09
CA ASP A 516 -24.35 -28.30 22.11
C ASP A 516 -25.83 -28.66 21.85
N SER A 517 -26.62 -27.72 21.31
CA SER A 517 -28.03 -27.94 20.99
C SER A 517 -28.22 -28.87 19.79
N LEU A 518 -27.35 -28.77 18.78
CA LEU A 518 -27.31 -29.67 17.63
C LEU A 518 -26.88 -31.10 18.03
N GLN A 519 -25.90 -31.22 18.95
CA GLN A 519 -25.47 -32.51 19.49
C GLN A 519 -26.59 -33.19 20.30
N LEU A 520 -27.29 -32.45 21.16
CA LEU A 520 -28.40 -32.95 21.95
C LEU A 520 -29.60 -33.38 21.09
N LEU A 521 -29.97 -32.57 20.08
CA LEU A 521 -31.01 -32.91 19.11
C LEU A 521 -30.65 -34.16 18.28
N GLY A 522 -29.44 -34.22 17.74
CA GLY A 522 -29.01 -35.38 16.95
C GLY A 522 -28.93 -36.67 17.77
N THR A 523 -28.59 -36.60 19.06
CA THR A 523 -28.63 -37.77 19.95
C THR A 523 -30.06 -38.27 20.15
N ALA A 524 -31.02 -37.36 20.33
CA ALA A 524 -32.44 -37.72 20.38
C ALA A 524 -32.97 -38.31 19.06
N ALA A 525 -32.37 -37.94 17.92
CA ALA A 525 -32.70 -38.46 16.59
C ALA A 525 -32.13 -39.86 16.30
N LEU A 526 -31.02 -40.23 16.96
CA LEU A 526 -30.23 -41.42 16.66
C LEU A 526 -30.94 -42.75 16.96
N GLY A 527 -31.91 -42.75 17.87
CA GLY A 527 -32.58 -43.97 18.34
C GLY A 527 -31.68 -44.84 19.21
N ALA A 528 -31.98 -46.15 19.25
CA ALA A 528 -31.24 -47.12 20.07
C ALA A 528 -29.97 -47.65 19.37
N GLU A 529 -30.04 -47.86 18.05
CA GLU A 529 -28.93 -48.27 17.19
C GLU A 529 -29.13 -47.59 15.83
N GLY A 530 -28.10 -46.94 15.28
CA GLY A 530 -28.24 -46.29 13.97
C GLY A 530 -27.20 -45.21 13.66
N ASN A 531 -27.46 -44.53 12.54
CA ASN A 531 -26.78 -43.32 12.12
C ASN A 531 -27.82 -42.23 11.80
N PHE A 532 -27.45 -40.98 12.00
CA PHE A 532 -28.28 -39.82 11.70
C PHE A 532 -27.43 -38.75 11.02
N SER A 533 -27.93 -38.17 9.92
CA SER A 533 -27.27 -37.04 9.27
C SER A 533 -28.28 -36.00 8.81
N PHE A 534 -27.87 -34.73 8.88
CA PHE A 534 -28.68 -33.58 8.52
C PHE A 534 -27.78 -32.47 7.96
N SER A 535 -28.21 -31.79 6.89
CA SER A 535 -27.42 -30.74 6.25
C SER A 535 -28.23 -29.47 6.04
N THR A 536 -27.59 -28.34 6.29
CA THR A 536 -28.07 -26.99 5.98
C THR A 536 -27.05 -26.28 5.08
N ASN A 537 -27.27 -24.98 4.81
CA ASN A 537 -26.27 -24.13 4.17
C ASN A 537 -25.15 -23.69 5.14
N ASP A 538 -25.38 -23.76 6.45
CA ASP A 538 -24.47 -23.26 7.50
C ASP A 538 -23.63 -24.37 8.16
N PHE A 539 -24.16 -25.59 8.20
CA PHE A 539 -23.51 -26.75 8.80
C PHE A 539 -24.07 -28.08 8.28
N THR A 540 -23.24 -29.12 8.34
CA THR A 540 -23.65 -30.52 8.19
C THR A 540 -23.37 -31.28 9.48
N LEU A 541 -24.41 -31.88 10.07
CA LEU A 541 -24.38 -32.69 11.28
C LEU A 541 -24.41 -34.17 10.91
N GLY A 542 -23.50 -34.96 11.48
CA GLY A 542 -23.52 -36.43 11.40
C GLY A 542 -23.31 -37.04 12.78
N ILE A 543 -24.15 -38.00 13.18
CA ILE A 543 -24.04 -38.72 14.45
C ILE A 543 -24.13 -40.23 14.20
N GLN A 544 -23.28 -40.98 14.90
CA GLN A 544 -23.13 -42.43 14.79
C GLN A 544 -23.15 -43.07 16.18
N SER A 545 -23.95 -44.11 16.40
CA SER A 545 -23.92 -44.89 17.65
C SER A 545 -22.59 -45.65 17.77
N LEU A 546 -21.96 -45.62 18.96
CA LEU A 546 -20.65 -46.23 19.21
C LEU A 546 -20.79 -47.68 19.71
N GLY A 547 -20.19 -48.61 18.98
CA GLY A 547 -20.05 -50.01 19.38
C GLY A 547 -18.70 -50.31 20.05
N ALA A 548 -18.49 -51.59 20.38
CA ALA A 548 -17.20 -52.10 20.87
C ALA A 548 -16.13 -52.24 19.76
N GLU A 549 -16.53 -52.21 18.49
CA GLU A 549 -15.65 -52.21 17.32
C GLU A 549 -15.27 -50.78 16.90
N PRO A 550 -14.21 -50.60 16.09
CA PRO A 550 -13.90 -49.31 15.45
C PRO A 550 -15.09 -48.81 14.61
N ALA A 551 -15.35 -47.51 14.66
CA ALA A 551 -16.45 -46.89 13.92
C ALA A 551 -15.94 -45.80 12.98
N THR A 552 -16.38 -45.86 11.73
CA THR A 552 -16.18 -44.77 10.76
C THR A 552 -17.36 -43.81 10.87
N LEU A 553 -17.07 -42.53 11.10
CA LEU A 553 -18.08 -41.48 11.12
C LEU A 553 -18.09 -40.78 9.75
N LEU A 554 -19.26 -40.81 9.09
CA LEU A 554 -19.45 -40.31 7.73
C LEU A 554 -20.20 -38.96 7.74
N SER A 555 -19.57 -37.94 7.16
CA SER A 555 -20.22 -36.69 6.73
C SER A 555 -19.99 -36.50 5.22
N PRO A 556 -20.87 -35.83 4.47
CA PRO A 556 -20.66 -35.52 3.05
C PRO A 556 -19.29 -34.89 2.75
N GLY A 557 -18.41 -35.66 2.10
CA GLY A 557 -17.03 -35.25 1.78
C GLY A 557 -16.03 -35.38 2.93
N LEU A 558 -16.35 -36.13 3.99
CA LEU A 558 -15.51 -36.28 5.19
C LEU A 558 -15.67 -37.68 5.81
N GLU A 559 -14.58 -38.44 5.80
CA GLU A 559 -14.46 -39.73 6.49
C GLU A 559 -13.55 -39.58 7.72
N ILE A 560 -14.05 -40.01 8.88
CA ILE A 560 -13.31 -39.98 10.15
C ILE A 560 -13.22 -41.40 10.69
N ALA A 561 -12.00 -41.95 10.73
CA ALA A 561 -11.73 -43.26 11.30
C ALA A 561 -11.49 -43.14 12.81
N MET A 562 -12.43 -43.65 13.62
CA MET A 562 -12.33 -43.60 15.08
C MET A 562 -11.84 -44.93 15.68
N PRO A 563 -11.01 -44.90 16.74
CA PRO A 563 -10.75 -46.09 17.55
C PRO A 563 -12.05 -46.57 18.23
N PRO A 564 -12.08 -47.79 18.82
CA PRO A 564 -13.26 -48.30 19.54
C PRO A 564 -13.47 -47.53 20.87
N LEU A 565 -14.06 -46.35 20.77
CA LEU A 565 -14.16 -45.34 21.85
C LEU A 565 -15.00 -45.83 23.04
N ALA A 566 -16.01 -46.68 22.83
CA ALA A 566 -16.81 -47.25 23.92
C ALA A 566 -15.98 -48.09 24.90
N ASN A 567 -14.89 -48.72 24.43
CA ASN A 567 -13.97 -49.49 25.28
C ASN A 567 -12.99 -48.58 26.06
N LEU A 568 -12.81 -47.34 25.63
CA LEU A 568 -11.90 -46.36 26.24
C LEU A 568 -12.63 -45.43 27.22
N PHE A 569 -13.90 -45.12 26.96
CA PHE A 569 -14.72 -44.18 27.73
C PHE A 569 -16.05 -44.82 28.15
N PRO A 570 -16.11 -45.45 29.34
CA PRO A 570 -17.33 -46.06 29.85
C PRO A 570 -18.47 -45.04 29.96
N GLY A 571 -19.52 -45.22 29.16
CA GLY A 571 -20.64 -44.28 29.04
C GLY A 571 -20.75 -43.56 27.69
N ALA A 572 -19.71 -43.62 26.83
CA ALA A 572 -19.78 -43.16 25.45
C ALA A 572 -20.81 -43.99 24.66
N ALA A 573 -21.89 -43.34 24.20
CA ALA A 573 -23.00 -43.98 23.49
C ALA A 573 -23.02 -43.59 21.99
N ALA A 574 -22.58 -42.38 21.66
CA ALA A 574 -22.52 -41.88 20.29
C ALA A 574 -21.28 -41.01 20.07
N ALA A 575 -20.95 -40.79 18.80
CA ALA A 575 -20.03 -39.74 18.38
C ALA A 575 -20.72 -38.85 17.36
N ALA A 576 -20.39 -37.56 17.38
CA ALA A 576 -20.95 -36.52 16.54
C ALA A 576 -19.85 -35.73 15.83
N VAL A 577 -20.10 -35.41 14.56
CA VAL A 577 -19.37 -34.42 13.78
C VAL A 577 -20.30 -33.28 13.39
N ILE A 578 -19.83 -32.04 13.48
CA ILE A 578 -20.45 -30.88 12.84
C ILE A 578 -19.42 -30.23 11.92
N GLN A 579 -19.67 -30.26 10.62
CA GLN A 579 -18.86 -29.61 9.61
C GLN A 579 -19.48 -28.25 9.29
N TRP A 580 -18.86 -27.17 9.77
CA TRP A 580 -19.37 -25.80 9.60
C TRP A 580 -18.95 -25.23 8.24
N THR A 581 -19.86 -24.55 7.54
CA THR A 581 -19.54 -23.83 6.29
C THR A 581 -18.93 -22.45 6.55
N THR A 582 -19.18 -21.88 7.75
CA THR A 582 -18.56 -20.65 8.25
C THR A 582 -17.72 -20.94 9.50
N ASN A 583 -16.63 -20.21 9.70
CA ASN A 583 -15.71 -20.47 10.83
C ASN A 583 -16.32 -20.00 12.18
N PRO A 584 -16.64 -20.91 13.14
CA PRO A 584 -17.16 -20.58 14.47
C PRO A 584 -16.31 -19.57 15.26
N TYR A 585 -15.01 -19.48 14.96
CA TYR A 585 -14.02 -18.73 15.73
C TYR A 585 -13.46 -17.51 14.99
N ALA A 586 -14.06 -17.12 13.85
CA ALA A 586 -13.65 -15.95 13.06
C ALA A 586 -13.61 -14.63 13.87
N ASN A 587 -14.47 -14.50 14.89
CA ASN A 587 -14.51 -13.34 15.79
C ASN A 587 -13.52 -13.43 16.97
N LEU A 588 -12.81 -14.55 17.14
CA LEU A 588 -11.91 -14.81 18.27
C LEU A 588 -10.43 -14.87 17.85
N THR A 589 -10.12 -15.23 16.60
CA THR A 589 -8.74 -15.28 16.07
C THR A 589 -8.56 -14.60 14.73
N VAL A 590 -7.41 -13.93 14.57
CA VAL A 590 -6.92 -13.40 13.27
C VAL A 590 -6.49 -14.51 12.31
N ALA A 591 -6.20 -15.71 12.82
CA ALA A 591 -5.89 -16.88 12.00
C ALA A 591 -7.18 -17.45 11.38
N VAL A 592 -7.35 -17.23 10.07
CA VAL A 592 -8.36 -17.90 9.24
C VAL A 592 -7.75 -19.23 8.75
N PRO A 593 -8.38 -20.39 9.02
CA PRO A 593 -7.97 -21.67 8.43
C PRO A 593 -8.34 -21.76 6.95
N ASP A 594 -7.63 -22.60 6.17
CA ASP A 594 -7.96 -22.86 4.76
C ASP A 594 -9.07 -23.94 4.61
N ALA A 595 -9.31 -24.76 5.63
CA ALA A 595 -10.33 -25.81 5.62
C ALA A 595 -11.59 -25.43 6.42
N PRO A 596 -12.77 -26.00 6.08
CA PRO A 596 -13.97 -25.93 6.93
C PRO A 596 -13.67 -26.39 8.37
N VAL A 597 -14.27 -25.75 9.37
CA VAL A 597 -14.08 -26.16 10.77
C VAL A 597 -14.96 -27.37 11.06
N ILE A 598 -14.40 -28.36 11.74
CA ILE A 598 -15.02 -29.65 12.02
C ILE A 598 -15.02 -29.88 13.53
N SER A 599 -16.20 -29.73 14.14
CA SER A 599 -16.43 -30.03 15.56
C SER A 599 -16.64 -31.52 15.77
N LEU A 600 -15.72 -32.18 16.46
CA LEU A 600 -15.82 -33.60 16.82
C LEU A 600 -16.13 -33.75 18.31
N SER A 601 -17.02 -34.66 18.67
CA SER A 601 -17.42 -34.88 20.07
C SER A 601 -17.93 -36.30 20.30
N VAL A 602 -17.54 -36.90 21.43
CA VAL A 602 -18.16 -38.12 21.94
C VAL A 602 -19.27 -37.72 22.91
N LEU A 603 -20.42 -38.37 22.81
CA LEU A 603 -21.62 -38.08 23.56
C LEU A 603 -22.00 -39.29 24.43
N ASP A 604 -22.47 -39.02 25.65
CA ASP A 604 -23.07 -40.05 26.50
C ASP A 604 -24.52 -40.38 26.08
N SER A 605 -25.17 -41.29 26.80
CA SER A 605 -26.56 -41.69 26.54
C SER A 605 -27.61 -40.59 26.82
N THR A 606 -27.20 -39.44 27.34
CA THR A 606 -28.04 -38.24 27.51
C THR A 606 -27.78 -37.18 26.43
N GLY A 607 -26.76 -37.39 25.57
CA GLY A 607 -26.29 -36.42 24.59
C GLY A 607 -25.27 -35.41 25.14
N ALA A 608 -24.75 -35.62 26.35
CA ALA A 608 -23.75 -34.73 26.96
C ALA A 608 -22.32 -35.07 26.48
N LYS A 609 -21.52 -34.03 26.23
CA LYS A 609 -20.17 -34.14 25.66
C LYS A 609 -19.14 -34.70 26.65
N ILE A 610 -18.58 -35.86 26.32
CA ILE A 610 -17.45 -36.48 27.03
C ILE A 610 -16.14 -35.86 26.53
N SER A 611 -15.28 -35.39 27.44
CA SER A 611 -13.96 -34.85 27.08
C SER A 611 -12.96 -35.98 26.81
N VAL A 612 -12.47 -36.06 25.57
CA VAL A 612 -11.52 -37.09 25.12
C VAL A 612 -10.17 -36.45 24.83
N LYS A 613 -9.12 -36.91 25.52
CA LYS A 613 -7.74 -36.46 25.38
C LYS A 613 -6.77 -37.64 25.52
N ASN A 614 -5.56 -37.50 24.97
CA ASN A 614 -4.45 -38.46 25.07
C ASN A 614 -4.79 -39.87 24.54
N LEU A 615 -5.47 -39.95 23.39
CA LEU A 615 -5.73 -41.19 22.68
C LEU A 615 -4.41 -41.86 22.26
N SER A 616 -4.20 -43.12 22.66
CA SER A 616 -3.00 -43.90 22.33
C SER A 616 -2.92 -44.40 20.88
N LYS A 617 -4.04 -44.32 20.16
CA LYS A 617 -4.10 -44.30 18.69
C LYS A 617 -4.83 -43.02 18.31
N PRO A 618 -4.23 -42.13 17.49
CA PRO A 618 -4.92 -40.92 17.06
C PRO A 618 -6.16 -41.26 16.22
N ILE A 619 -7.13 -40.33 16.19
CA ILE A 619 -8.14 -40.32 15.14
C ILE A 619 -7.50 -39.85 13.84
N SER A 620 -7.87 -40.49 12.72
CA SER A 620 -7.46 -40.04 11.39
C SER A 620 -8.63 -39.34 10.71
N MET A 621 -8.40 -38.11 10.25
CA MET A 621 -9.38 -37.28 9.55
C MET A 621 -8.84 -36.90 8.19
N ASN A 622 -9.59 -37.18 7.11
CA ASN A 622 -9.26 -36.72 5.77
C ASN A 622 -10.13 -35.52 5.43
N TRP A 623 -9.54 -34.33 5.34
CA TRP A 623 -10.25 -33.08 5.01
C TRP A 623 -10.06 -32.72 3.56
N ASP A 624 -11.18 -32.56 2.84
CA ASP A 624 -11.22 -31.89 1.54
C ASP A 624 -11.05 -30.38 1.76
N LEU A 625 -9.90 -29.85 1.34
CA LEU A 625 -9.59 -28.43 1.34
C LEU A 625 -10.46 -27.78 0.26
N LYS A 626 -11.54 -27.09 0.66
CA LYS A 626 -12.50 -26.41 -0.23
C LYS A 626 -11.94 -25.14 -0.89
N ILE A 627 -10.75 -25.25 -1.44
CA ILE A 627 -10.15 -24.30 -2.36
C ILE A 627 -10.92 -24.43 -3.69
N SER A 628 -11.26 -23.33 -4.36
CA SER A 628 -12.08 -23.35 -5.59
C SER A 628 -11.36 -24.06 -6.74
N PRO A 629 -12.03 -24.85 -7.62
CA PRO A 629 -11.41 -25.40 -8.83
C PRO A 629 -10.71 -24.36 -9.73
N ASP A 630 -11.16 -23.10 -9.67
CA ASP A 630 -10.58 -21.96 -10.39
C ASP A 630 -9.41 -21.28 -9.65
N ASP A 631 -9.09 -21.70 -8.42
CA ASP A 631 -7.96 -21.16 -7.65
C ASP A 631 -6.64 -21.61 -8.31
N PRO A 632 -5.74 -20.65 -8.63
CA PRO A 632 -4.53 -20.94 -9.40
C PRO A 632 -3.51 -21.81 -8.64
N ARG A 633 -3.76 -22.13 -7.36
CA ARG A 633 -2.99 -23.12 -6.59
C ARG A 633 -3.27 -24.56 -7.02
N ILE A 634 -4.52 -24.92 -7.34
CA ILE A 634 -4.97 -26.32 -7.49
C ILE A 634 -4.96 -26.85 -8.92
N GLN A 635 -5.05 -25.97 -9.93
CA GLN A 635 -5.20 -26.41 -11.32
C GLN A 635 -4.11 -27.42 -11.70
N PRO A 636 -4.40 -28.46 -12.51
CA PRO A 636 -3.42 -29.49 -12.81
C PRO A 636 -2.17 -28.85 -13.44
N PRO A 637 -0.94 -29.22 -13.01
CA PRO A 637 0.27 -28.67 -13.59
C PRO A 637 0.27 -28.91 -15.11
N PRO A 638 0.41 -27.87 -15.95
CA PRO A 638 0.30 -28.04 -17.39
C PRO A 638 1.35 -29.05 -17.86
N ALA A 639 0.86 -30.13 -18.46
CA ALA A 639 1.71 -31.13 -19.08
C ALA A 639 2.02 -30.68 -20.51
N TYR A 640 3.27 -30.85 -20.90
CA TYR A 640 3.77 -30.49 -22.22
C TYR A 640 4.29 -31.73 -22.92
N VAL A 641 4.16 -31.76 -24.23
CA VAL A 641 4.78 -32.79 -25.08
C VAL A 641 5.63 -32.08 -26.11
N ALA A 642 6.93 -32.35 -26.10
CA ALA A 642 7.85 -31.78 -27.06
C ALA A 642 8.14 -32.76 -28.20
N ASP A 643 7.91 -32.33 -29.43
CA ASP A 643 8.52 -32.93 -30.61
C ASP A 643 9.98 -32.48 -30.68
N CYS A 644 10.88 -33.34 -30.20
CA CYS A 644 12.30 -33.04 -30.13
C CYS A 644 12.99 -32.98 -31.51
N ALA A 645 12.38 -33.53 -32.56
CA ALA A 645 12.91 -33.55 -33.92
C ALA A 645 12.57 -32.25 -34.68
N HIS A 646 11.33 -31.76 -34.54
CA HIS A 646 10.85 -30.56 -35.21
C HIS A 646 10.97 -29.29 -34.35
N GLY A 647 11.35 -29.42 -33.07
CA GLY A 647 11.49 -28.27 -32.15
C GLY A 647 10.15 -27.65 -31.73
N ILE A 648 9.06 -28.42 -31.84
CA ILE A 648 7.70 -27.96 -31.52
C ILE A 648 7.34 -28.40 -30.11
N LEU A 649 6.77 -27.51 -29.32
CA LEU A 649 6.15 -27.84 -28.04
C LEU A 649 4.63 -27.84 -28.19
N TYR A 650 3.99 -28.82 -27.58
CA TYR A 650 2.54 -28.93 -27.41
C TYR A 650 2.22 -28.87 -25.92
N ILE A 651 1.05 -28.33 -25.57
CA ILE A 651 0.44 -28.44 -24.24
C ILE A 651 -0.66 -29.51 -24.34
N ASP A 652 -0.76 -30.33 -23.31
CA ASP A 652 -1.83 -31.31 -23.12
C ASP A 652 -3.00 -30.63 -22.39
N ASP A 653 -4.15 -30.53 -23.04
CA ASP A 653 -5.38 -29.99 -22.44
C ASP A 653 -6.26 -31.08 -21.77
N GLY A 654 -5.79 -32.35 -21.78
CA GLY A 654 -6.52 -33.51 -21.28
C GLY A 654 -7.35 -34.23 -22.34
N MET A 655 -7.58 -33.63 -23.52
CA MET A 655 -8.22 -34.25 -24.68
C MET A 655 -7.41 -34.12 -25.98
N SER A 656 -6.51 -33.13 -26.08
CA SER A 656 -5.74 -32.82 -27.28
C SER A 656 -4.36 -32.21 -26.96
N PHE A 657 -3.43 -32.36 -27.92
CA PHE A 657 -2.11 -31.74 -27.87
C PHE A 657 -2.13 -30.45 -28.70
N LEU A 658 -2.44 -29.32 -28.07
CA LEU A 658 -2.45 -28.00 -28.70
C LEU A 658 -1.03 -27.46 -28.84
N LYS A 659 -0.66 -26.91 -30.00
CA LYS A 659 0.69 -26.35 -30.21
C LYS A 659 0.91 -25.13 -29.31
N PHE A 660 1.84 -25.22 -28.37
CA PHE A 660 2.01 -24.22 -27.32
C PHE A 660 3.02 -23.13 -27.72
N HIS A 661 2.49 -21.94 -28.00
CA HIS A 661 3.28 -20.78 -28.44
C HIS A 661 3.84 -19.92 -27.29
N GLY A 662 3.46 -20.17 -26.03
CA GLY A 662 3.87 -19.38 -24.86
C GLY A 662 5.24 -19.75 -24.26
N ALA A 663 5.92 -20.77 -24.77
CA ALA A 663 7.19 -21.23 -24.22
C ALA A 663 8.39 -20.47 -24.80
N VAL A 664 9.30 -20.02 -23.93
CA VAL A 664 10.52 -19.31 -24.33
C VAL A 664 11.57 -20.34 -24.76
N VAL A 665 11.87 -20.40 -26.05
CA VAL A 665 12.92 -21.29 -26.59
C VAL A 665 14.29 -20.82 -26.08
N LEU A 666 14.98 -21.66 -25.33
CA LEU A 666 16.31 -21.39 -24.76
C LEU A 666 17.46 -21.86 -25.66
N GLY A 667 17.17 -22.72 -26.65
CA GLY A 667 18.14 -23.25 -27.62
C GLY A 667 17.56 -24.42 -28.40
N ASN A 668 18.39 -25.08 -29.22
CA ASN A 668 17.97 -26.26 -29.98
C ASN A 668 17.39 -27.32 -29.02
N SER A 669 16.11 -27.64 -29.22
CA SER A 669 15.32 -28.58 -28.41
C SER A 669 15.42 -28.32 -26.89
N SER A 670 15.39 -27.05 -26.48
CA SER A 670 15.32 -26.61 -25.07
C SER A 670 14.35 -25.43 -24.92
N TRP A 671 13.43 -25.50 -23.95
CA TRP A 671 12.36 -24.53 -23.71
C TRP A 671 12.26 -24.17 -22.23
N LYS A 672 11.79 -22.97 -21.93
CA LYS A 672 11.27 -22.58 -20.62
C LYS A 672 9.75 -22.45 -20.74
N VAL A 673 9.03 -23.31 -20.04
CA VAL A 673 7.56 -23.42 -20.08
C VAL A 673 6.97 -22.79 -18.81
N PRO A 674 5.82 -22.11 -18.89
CA PRO A 674 5.11 -21.69 -17.69
C PRO A 674 4.50 -22.90 -16.97
N CYS A 675 4.34 -22.77 -15.66
CA CYS A 675 3.70 -23.71 -14.76
C CYS A 675 2.71 -22.92 -13.87
N LEU A 676 2.12 -23.60 -12.89
CA LEU A 676 1.19 -23.00 -11.92
C LEU A 676 1.82 -21.82 -11.16
N LEU A 677 0.98 -20.91 -10.66
CA LEU A 677 1.37 -19.71 -9.91
C LEU A 677 2.43 -18.81 -10.58
N GLY A 678 2.57 -18.89 -11.91
CA GLY A 678 3.58 -18.12 -12.66
C GLY A 678 5.02 -18.65 -12.52
N ILE A 679 5.22 -19.78 -11.84
CA ILE A 679 6.48 -20.53 -11.87
C ILE A 679 6.76 -20.93 -13.32
N HIS A 680 8.03 -21.06 -13.69
CA HIS A 680 8.42 -21.52 -15.03
C HIS A 680 9.53 -22.55 -14.95
N ALA A 681 9.35 -23.71 -15.58
CA ALA A 681 10.32 -24.80 -15.56
C ALA A 681 11.09 -24.90 -16.89
N ASN A 682 12.34 -25.34 -16.81
CA ASN A 682 13.19 -25.55 -17.98
C ASN A 682 13.09 -27.01 -18.43
N PHE A 683 12.60 -27.24 -19.65
CA PHE A 683 12.57 -28.55 -20.29
C PHE A 683 13.63 -28.64 -21.40
N LYS A 684 14.31 -29.78 -21.49
CA LYS A 684 15.32 -30.08 -22.51
C LYS A 684 15.13 -31.49 -23.05
N CYS A 685 14.99 -31.59 -24.36
CA CYS A 685 14.90 -32.88 -25.05
C CYS A 685 16.21 -33.66 -25.00
N VAL A 686 16.09 -34.97 -24.84
CA VAL A 686 17.19 -35.94 -24.93
C VAL A 686 16.91 -36.90 -26.08
N GLY A 687 17.29 -36.52 -27.31
CA GLY A 687 17.05 -37.31 -28.54
C GLY A 687 16.05 -36.64 -29.49
N SER A 688 15.48 -37.43 -30.42
CA SER A 688 14.66 -36.95 -31.55
C SER A 688 13.27 -37.60 -31.62
N GLY A 689 12.66 -37.88 -30.46
CA GLY A 689 11.29 -38.41 -30.36
C GLY A 689 10.34 -37.39 -29.73
N PHE A 690 9.11 -37.81 -29.42
CA PHE A 690 8.24 -37.06 -28.52
C PHE A 690 8.66 -37.29 -27.07
N GLN A 691 8.70 -36.23 -26.26
CA GLN A 691 9.01 -36.30 -24.83
C GLN A 691 7.99 -35.51 -24.01
N ASN A 692 7.38 -36.20 -23.04
CA ASN A 692 6.42 -35.59 -22.12
C ASN A 692 7.19 -34.92 -20.97
N PHE A 693 6.80 -33.69 -20.65
CA PHE A 693 7.30 -32.90 -19.55
C PHE A 693 6.12 -32.43 -18.70
N VAL A 694 6.00 -32.95 -17.49
CA VAL A 694 5.03 -32.48 -16.50
C VAL A 694 5.71 -31.42 -15.64
N CYS A 695 5.08 -30.25 -15.50
CA CYS A 695 5.55 -29.23 -14.56
C CYS A 695 5.71 -29.83 -13.13
N PRO A 696 6.78 -29.52 -12.40
CA PRO A 696 6.99 -30.05 -11.05
C PRO A 696 5.84 -29.63 -10.14
N SER A 697 5.31 -30.57 -9.36
CA SER A 697 4.25 -30.29 -8.39
C SER A 697 4.76 -29.37 -7.29
N ILE A 698 3.96 -28.35 -6.95
CA ILE A 698 4.24 -27.48 -5.83
C ILE A 698 4.05 -28.29 -4.55
N ALA A 699 5.11 -28.44 -3.77
CA ALA A 699 5.06 -29.09 -2.47
C ALA A 699 4.64 -28.05 -1.42
N TYR A 700 3.44 -28.19 -0.88
CA TYR A 700 2.93 -27.38 0.23
C TYR A 700 3.26 -28.07 1.56
N GLU A 701 3.51 -27.27 2.61
CA GLU A 701 3.44 -27.75 3.99
C GLU A 701 2.02 -27.52 4.52
N HIS A 702 1.42 -28.56 5.09
CA HIS A 702 0.10 -28.53 5.71
C HIS A 702 0.24 -28.60 7.22
N ASP A 703 -0.44 -27.73 7.95
CA ASP A 703 -0.53 -27.78 9.42
C ASP A 703 -1.94 -28.22 9.82
N CYS A 704 -2.03 -29.20 10.72
CA CYS A 704 -3.28 -29.72 11.27
C CYS A 704 -3.54 -29.05 12.61
N MET A 705 -4.59 -28.24 12.70
CA MET A 705 -4.89 -27.41 13.86
C MET A 705 -6.15 -27.87 14.59
N TYR A 706 -6.19 -27.59 15.88
CA TYR A 706 -7.37 -27.70 16.73
C TYR A 706 -7.61 -26.40 17.49
N TRP A 707 -8.84 -26.19 17.94
CA TRP A 707 -9.25 -25.06 18.74
C TRP A 707 -8.95 -25.32 20.23
N ASP A 708 -7.94 -24.65 20.77
CA ASP A 708 -7.70 -24.65 22.21
C ASP A 708 -8.64 -23.64 22.87
N SER A 709 -9.71 -24.14 23.48
CA SER A 709 -10.71 -23.34 24.20
C SER A 709 -10.18 -22.70 25.49
N VAL A 710 -9.02 -23.12 26.02
CA VAL A 710 -8.36 -22.49 27.18
C VAL A 710 -7.53 -21.29 26.73
N LEU A 711 -6.83 -21.40 25.58
CA LEU A 711 -6.08 -20.30 24.99
C LEU A 711 -6.92 -19.38 24.10
N SER A 712 -8.15 -19.80 23.73
CA SER A 712 -9.01 -19.16 22.74
C SER A 712 -8.28 -18.93 21.40
N ASN A 713 -7.52 -19.94 20.95
CA ASN A 713 -6.69 -19.85 19.76
C ASN A 713 -6.49 -21.22 19.10
N TRP A 714 -6.11 -21.22 17.81
CA TRP A 714 -5.67 -22.42 17.10
C TRP A 714 -4.30 -22.90 17.61
N SER A 715 -4.16 -24.21 17.77
CA SER A 715 -2.95 -24.91 18.22
C SER A 715 -2.75 -26.18 17.38
N ASN A 716 -1.52 -26.66 17.24
CA ASN A 716 -1.22 -27.96 16.63
C ASN A 716 -0.73 -29.02 17.64
N ASP A 717 -0.78 -28.73 18.95
CA ASP A 717 -0.41 -29.71 19.99
C ASP A 717 -1.27 -30.99 19.90
N GLY A 718 -0.61 -32.14 19.86
CA GLY A 718 -1.25 -33.44 19.70
C GLY A 718 -1.94 -33.69 18.35
N CYS A 719 -1.72 -32.86 17.32
CA CYS A 719 -2.20 -33.03 15.94
C CYS A 719 -1.05 -32.95 14.93
N VAL A 720 -1.01 -33.85 13.93
CA VAL A 720 0.04 -33.87 12.90
C VAL A 720 -0.53 -34.15 11.50
N ALA A 721 0.05 -33.51 10.48
CA ALA A 721 -0.22 -33.84 9.07
C ALA A 721 0.58 -35.09 8.67
N VAL A 722 -0.13 -36.15 8.29
CA VAL A 722 0.47 -37.44 7.89
C VAL A 722 0.68 -37.49 6.38
N SER A 723 -0.25 -36.93 5.63
CA SER A 723 -0.12 -36.69 4.18
C SER A 723 -0.95 -35.49 3.76
N GLY A 724 -0.51 -34.79 2.71
CA GLY A 724 -1.18 -33.62 2.18
C GLY A 724 -1.04 -33.55 0.66
N SER A 725 -2.14 -33.19 0.00
CA SER A 725 -2.23 -32.88 -1.42
C SER A 725 -2.76 -31.46 -1.59
N LEU A 726 -2.95 -31.03 -2.84
CA LEU A 726 -3.53 -29.73 -3.14
C LEU A 726 -5.02 -29.63 -2.80
N THR A 727 -5.75 -30.75 -2.84
CA THR A 727 -7.19 -30.82 -2.57
C THR A 727 -7.52 -31.37 -1.20
N GLY A 728 -6.62 -32.09 -0.52
CA GLY A 728 -6.94 -32.70 0.77
C GLY A 728 -5.75 -32.93 1.68
N VAL A 729 -6.02 -33.13 2.97
CA VAL A 729 -5.01 -33.38 4.00
C VAL A 729 -5.51 -34.41 5.01
N VAL A 730 -4.64 -35.36 5.34
CA VAL A 730 -4.88 -36.40 6.35
C VAL A 730 -4.19 -35.99 7.64
N CYS A 731 -5.00 -35.72 8.66
CA CYS A 731 -4.57 -35.28 9.97
C CYS A 731 -4.78 -36.38 11.02
N GLU A 732 -3.73 -36.69 11.78
CA GLU A 732 -3.81 -37.55 12.97
C GLU A 732 -3.82 -36.70 14.24
N CYS A 733 -4.90 -36.78 15.03
CA CYS A 733 -5.07 -36.03 16.28
C CYS A 733 -5.33 -36.94 17.48
N THR A 734 -4.78 -36.57 18.64
CA THR A 734 -4.76 -37.39 19.88
C THR A 734 -5.83 -36.99 20.91
N HIS A 735 -6.72 -36.07 20.57
CA HIS A 735 -7.83 -35.59 21.40
C HIS A 735 -9.08 -35.37 20.51
N LEU A 736 -10.21 -34.98 21.09
CA LEU A 736 -11.42 -34.59 20.35
C LEU A 736 -11.87 -33.19 20.78
N THR A 737 -11.76 -32.25 19.84
CA THR A 737 -12.16 -30.85 19.97
C THR A 737 -12.74 -30.39 18.61
N ASP A 738 -12.54 -29.13 18.26
CA ASP A 738 -12.94 -28.54 17.00
C ASP A 738 -11.67 -28.34 16.16
N PHE A 739 -11.67 -28.79 14.90
CA PHE A 739 -10.47 -28.94 14.09
C PHE A 739 -10.53 -28.21 12.76
N SER A 740 -9.38 -27.88 12.17
CA SER A 740 -9.25 -27.43 10.78
C SER A 740 -7.78 -27.53 10.30
N ALA A 741 -7.54 -27.48 9.00
CA ALA A 741 -6.21 -27.39 8.40
C ALA A 741 -5.91 -26.00 7.86
N ARG A 742 -4.61 -25.76 7.68
CA ARG A 742 -4.07 -24.55 7.07
C ARG A 742 -2.88 -24.87 6.19
N LEU A 743 -2.78 -24.18 5.06
CA LEU A 743 -1.59 -24.19 4.20
C LEU A 743 -0.57 -23.21 4.80
N ARG A 744 0.65 -23.67 5.03
CA ARG A 744 1.59 -22.93 5.87
C ARG A 744 2.16 -21.69 5.17
N ALA A 745 1.69 -20.52 5.59
CA ALA A 745 2.00 -19.26 4.93
C ALA A 745 3.35 -18.64 5.35
N VAL A 746 3.95 -17.89 4.42
CA VAL A 746 5.23 -17.15 4.49
C VAL A 746 5.51 -16.44 5.81
N ALA A 747 4.46 -15.94 6.48
CA ALA A 747 4.57 -15.26 7.77
C ALA A 747 5.17 -16.14 8.87
N GLU A 748 4.96 -17.46 8.83
CA GLU A 748 5.46 -18.38 9.86
C GLU A 748 6.92 -18.76 9.70
N SER A 749 7.42 -18.86 8.47
CA SER A 749 8.85 -18.98 8.20
C SER A 749 9.61 -17.76 8.76
N ASN A 750 9.09 -16.55 8.50
CA ASN A 750 9.64 -15.33 9.09
C ASN A 750 9.50 -15.29 10.62
N LYS A 751 8.38 -15.76 11.18
CA LYS A 751 8.23 -15.91 12.64
C LYS A 751 9.30 -16.83 13.22
N ALA A 752 9.59 -17.97 12.59
CA ALA A 752 10.62 -18.90 13.05
C ALA A 752 12.04 -18.29 13.05
N ILE A 753 12.33 -17.33 12.16
CA ILE A 753 13.59 -16.56 12.19
C ILE A 753 13.64 -15.65 13.44
N PHE A 754 12.53 -15.01 13.82
CA PHE A 754 12.47 -14.16 15.01
C PHE A 754 12.40 -14.94 16.33
N ASP A 755 11.65 -16.05 16.38
CA ASP A 755 11.57 -16.93 17.56
C ASP A 755 12.96 -17.56 17.88
N ASN A 756 13.78 -17.80 16.85
CA ASN A 756 15.18 -18.21 17.01
C ASN A 756 16.10 -17.15 17.62
N ALA A 757 15.70 -15.88 17.74
CA ALA A 757 16.58 -14.82 18.25
C ALA A 757 17.12 -15.13 19.66
N ALA A 758 16.32 -15.78 20.52
CA ALA A 758 16.77 -16.22 21.84
C ALA A 758 17.90 -17.26 21.79
N SER A 759 17.95 -18.11 20.76
CA SER A 759 19.04 -19.09 20.57
C SER A 759 20.30 -18.40 20.03
N VAL A 760 20.15 -17.46 19.09
CA VAL A 760 21.27 -16.76 18.43
C VAL A 760 22.06 -15.85 19.37
N TYR A 761 21.40 -15.20 20.33
CA TYR A 761 22.06 -14.35 21.34
C TYR A 761 22.47 -15.09 22.63
N SER A 762 22.20 -16.41 22.72
CA SER A 762 22.72 -17.23 23.82
C SER A 762 24.25 -17.39 23.74
N LEU A 763 24.90 -17.79 24.83
CA LEU A 763 26.34 -18.05 24.84
C LEU A 763 26.72 -19.16 23.82
N ASP A 764 25.90 -20.22 23.79
CA ASP A 764 26.06 -21.34 22.85
C ASP A 764 25.82 -20.90 21.41
N GLY A 765 24.86 -19.99 21.18
CA GLY A 765 24.62 -19.35 19.89
C GLY A 765 25.79 -18.48 19.43
N LEU A 766 26.39 -17.70 20.32
CA LEU A 766 27.57 -16.90 20.04
C LEU A 766 28.77 -17.77 19.62
N GLU A 767 28.97 -18.93 20.25
CA GLU A 767 29.97 -19.91 19.80
C GLU A 767 29.58 -20.59 18.46
N ARG A 768 28.34 -21.07 18.34
CA ARG A 768 27.84 -21.77 17.14
C ARG A 768 27.90 -20.91 15.89
N TYR A 769 27.55 -19.63 16.01
CA TYR A 769 27.47 -18.68 14.90
C TYR A 769 28.64 -17.68 14.86
N LYS A 770 29.76 -17.95 15.57
CA LYS A 770 30.93 -17.05 15.67
C LYS A 770 31.49 -16.56 14.34
N GLN A 771 31.33 -17.34 13.26
CA GLN A 771 31.73 -16.92 11.91
C GLN A 771 30.85 -15.77 11.36
N TRP A 772 29.53 -15.82 11.57
CA TRP A 772 28.62 -14.72 11.18
C TRP A 772 28.84 -13.47 12.03
N TYR A 773 29.01 -13.63 13.34
CA TYR A 773 29.39 -12.53 14.22
C TYR A 773 30.72 -11.87 13.81
N ALA A 774 31.73 -12.66 13.42
CA ALA A 774 33.00 -12.13 12.93
C ALA A 774 32.87 -11.40 11.58
N ILE A 775 32.04 -11.90 10.65
CA ILE A 775 31.78 -11.26 9.36
C ILE A 775 31.03 -9.94 9.55
N PHE A 776 29.86 -9.95 10.19
CA PHE A 776 29.03 -8.74 10.36
C PHE A 776 29.68 -7.72 11.31
N GLY A 777 30.34 -8.18 12.38
CA GLY A 777 31.15 -7.33 13.26
C GLY A 777 32.38 -6.74 12.56
N GLY A 778 33.05 -7.52 11.72
CA GLY A 778 34.17 -7.04 10.88
C GLY A 778 33.74 -5.99 9.86
N ILE A 779 32.58 -6.17 9.23
CA ILE A 779 31.96 -5.18 8.35
C ILE A 779 31.64 -3.90 9.12
N ALA A 780 30.98 -3.98 10.29
CA ALA A 780 30.66 -2.82 11.11
C ALA A 780 31.92 -2.06 11.57
N LEU A 781 32.98 -2.78 11.98
CA LEU A 781 34.27 -2.20 12.34
C LEU A 781 34.94 -1.51 11.13
N LEU A 782 34.90 -2.13 9.95
CA LEU A 782 35.39 -1.52 8.71
C LEU A 782 34.62 -0.25 8.35
N THR A 783 33.29 -0.24 8.51
CA THR A 783 32.45 0.95 8.32
C THR A 783 32.84 2.09 9.25
N LEU A 784 33.17 1.80 10.52
CA LEU A 784 33.64 2.80 11.48
C LEU A 784 35.05 3.33 11.13
N ILE A 785 35.97 2.46 10.73
CA ILE A 785 37.33 2.84 10.30
C ILE A 785 37.28 3.72 9.04
N LEU A 786 36.51 3.30 8.03
CA LEU A 786 36.26 4.11 6.83
C LEU A 786 35.57 5.43 7.18
N GLY A 787 34.63 5.42 8.12
CA GLY A 787 33.97 6.62 8.64
C GLY A 787 34.95 7.64 9.22
N PHE A 788 35.89 7.21 10.06
CA PHE A 788 36.94 8.07 10.61
C PHE A 788 37.86 8.62 9.52
N ILE A 789 38.28 7.78 8.57
CA ILE A 789 39.12 8.18 7.43
C ILE A 789 38.42 9.26 6.58
N VAL A 790 37.14 9.07 6.23
CA VAL A 790 36.47 10.04 5.36
C VAL A 790 36.16 11.36 6.05
N VAL A 791 35.92 11.38 7.37
CA VAL A 791 35.82 12.62 8.16
C VAL A 791 37.16 13.38 8.15
N TYR A 792 38.29 12.69 8.33
CA TYR A 792 39.62 13.32 8.25
C TYR A 792 39.87 13.94 6.85
N VAL A 793 39.57 13.20 5.78
CA VAL A 793 39.73 13.71 4.40
C VAL A 793 38.77 14.89 4.11
N ASP A 794 37.59 14.92 4.71
CA ASP A 794 36.67 16.06 4.61
C ASP A 794 37.19 17.32 5.31
N VAL A 795 37.76 17.21 6.51
CA VAL A 795 38.35 18.36 7.22
C VAL A 795 39.49 18.97 6.39
N VAL A 796 40.34 18.13 5.78
CA VAL A 796 41.42 18.58 4.90
C VAL A 796 40.87 19.23 3.63
N ALA A 797 39.88 18.60 2.97
CA ALA A 797 39.27 19.12 1.75
C ALA A 797 38.49 20.44 1.96
N ALA A 798 37.74 20.57 3.07
CA ALA A 798 37.10 21.82 3.47
C ALA A 798 38.13 22.94 3.72
N GLY A 799 39.28 22.59 4.31
CA GLY A 799 40.42 23.50 4.47
C GLY A 799 41.06 23.97 3.15
N MET A 800 40.98 23.17 2.09
CA MET A 800 41.37 23.58 0.73
C MET A 800 40.28 24.37 0.03
N TYR A 801 39.02 23.96 0.15
CA TYR A 801 37.84 24.63 -0.39
C TYR A 801 37.75 26.09 0.05
N VAL A 802 37.88 26.37 1.35
CA VAL A 802 37.90 27.75 1.87
C VAL A 802 39.07 28.57 1.29
N LYS A 803 40.24 27.96 1.05
CA LYS A 803 41.38 28.65 0.40
C LYS A 803 41.12 28.93 -1.09
N VAL A 804 40.32 28.12 -1.77
CA VAL A 804 39.92 28.37 -3.16
C VAL A 804 38.85 29.47 -3.24
N LEU A 805 37.83 29.41 -2.40
CA LEU A 805 36.79 30.45 -2.30
C LEU A 805 37.41 31.84 -2.04
N LEU A 806 38.39 31.94 -1.13
CA LEU A 806 39.10 33.19 -0.83
C LEU A 806 40.08 33.66 -1.92
N LYS A 807 40.43 32.80 -2.89
CA LYS A 807 41.25 33.14 -4.06
C LYS A 807 40.43 33.58 -5.27
N ASN A 808 39.20 33.07 -5.40
CA ASN A 808 38.29 33.43 -6.49
C ASN A 808 37.98 34.95 -6.43
N PRO A 809 38.19 35.73 -7.50
CA PRO A 809 38.06 37.19 -7.46
C PRO A 809 36.62 37.65 -7.21
N VAL A 810 35.62 36.99 -7.80
CA VAL A 810 34.19 37.31 -7.65
C VAL A 810 33.76 37.10 -6.19
N LEU A 811 34.10 35.95 -5.62
CA LEU A 811 33.82 35.65 -4.21
C LEU A 811 34.64 36.52 -3.24
N ARG A 812 35.86 36.93 -3.63
CA ARG A 812 36.67 37.85 -2.82
C ARG A 812 36.11 39.27 -2.82
N GLN A 813 35.56 39.75 -3.93
CA GLN A 813 34.83 41.04 -3.99
C GLN A 813 33.56 40.98 -3.13
N LEU A 814 32.78 39.90 -3.23
CA LEU A 814 31.62 39.64 -2.38
C LEU A 814 31.99 39.69 -0.88
N LEU A 815 33.03 38.95 -0.48
CA LEU A 815 33.48 38.86 0.92
C LEU A 815 34.23 40.10 1.44
N ALA A 816 34.49 41.10 0.59
CA ALA A 816 35.19 42.34 0.96
C ALA A 816 34.26 43.54 1.22
N HIS A 817 32.99 43.49 0.80
CA HIS A 817 31.99 44.51 1.12
C HIS A 817 31.61 44.46 2.61
N GLN A 818 31.20 45.59 3.21
CA GLN A 818 30.77 45.57 4.61
C GLN A 818 29.39 44.91 4.75
N PRO A 819 29.05 44.29 5.90
CA PRO A 819 27.73 43.69 6.14
C PRO A 819 26.53 44.66 6.09
N LYS A 820 26.77 45.96 5.87
CA LYS A 820 25.77 47.01 5.72
C LYS A 820 25.62 47.53 4.29
N ASP A 821 26.59 47.25 3.43
CA ASP A 821 26.56 47.65 2.03
C ASP A 821 25.71 46.63 1.27
N PRO A 822 24.79 47.04 0.38
CA PRO A 822 24.16 46.12 -0.56
C PRO A 822 25.25 45.59 -1.50
N ILE A 823 25.70 44.35 -1.25
CA ILE A 823 26.85 43.73 -1.93
C ILE A 823 26.63 43.64 -3.46
N TYR A 824 25.38 43.74 -3.92
CA TYR A 824 25.06 43.85 -5.33
C TYR A 824 25.01 45.30 -5.83
N VAL A 825 26.13 45.74 -6.40
CA VAL A 825 26.13 46.74 -7.46
C VAL A 825 26.42 46.01 -8.77
N TYR A 826 25.49 46.05 -9.72
CA TYR A 826 25.74 45.55 -11.07
C TYR A 826 26.68 46.52 -11.80
N ASP A 827 27.99 46.30 -11.69
CA ASP A 827 28.99 47.00 -12.49
C ASP A 827 29.11 46.34 -13.87
N GLU A 828 28.66 47.08 -14.88
CA GLU A 828 28.68 46.77 -16.31
C GLU A 828 30.06 46.38 -16.85
N LYS A 829 31.16 46.66 -16.12
CA LYS A 829 32.53 46.30 -16.50
C LYS A 829 33.11 45.08 -15.75
N SER A 830 32.39 44.51 -14.79
CA SER A 830 33.00 43.65 -13.77
C SER A 830 32.95 42.14 -14.03
N THR A 831 31.93 41.62 -14.75
CA THR A 831 31.64 40.17 -14.76
C THR A 831 31.50 39.48 -16.11
N LEU A 832 31.27 40.17 -17.25
CA LEU A 832 31.19 39.50 -18.56
C LEU A 832 32.48 39.64 -19.38
N ASP A 833 32.78 40.81 -19.94
CA ASP A 833 33.99 41.01 -20.77
C ASP A 833 35.29 40.68 -20.02
N ALA A 834 35.36 41.06 -18.73
CA ALA A 834 36.50 40.78 -17.88
C ALA A 834 36.64 39.30 -17.50
N SER A 835 35.54 38.54 -17.43
CA SER A 835 35.60 37.09 -17.16
C SER A 835 35.90 36.31 -18.44
N HIS A 836 35.33 36.71 -19.59
CA HIS A 836 35.68 36.17 -20.90
C HIS A 836 37.17 36.36 -21.19
N ALA A 837 37.72 37.56 -21.02
CA ALA A 837 39.15 37.79 -21.20
C ALA A 837 40.04 36.92 -20.27
N LEU A 838 39.65 36.77 -19.00
CA LEU A 838 40.36 35.90 -18.05
C LEU A 838 40.23 34.39 -18.35
N LEU A 839 39.10 33.96 -18.93
CA LEU A 839 38.89 32.59 -19.39
C LEU A 839 39.68 32.29 -20.68
N GLU A 840 39.76 33.27 -21.58
CA GLU A 840 40.44 33.18 -22.87
C GLU A 840 41.97 33.18 -22.74
N GLU A 841 42.55 33.87 -21.74
CA GLU A 841 44.00 34.09 -21.67
C GLU A 841 44.83 32.90 -21.11
N THR A 842 44.29 32.02 -20.25
CA THR A 842 45.14 31.02 -19.53
C THR A 842 44.61 29.60 -19.33
N HIS A 843 43.39 29.23 -19.77
CA HIS A 843 42.94 27.83 -19.67
C HIS A 843 43.49 26.95 -20.79
N GLU A 844 44.75 26.52 -20.63
CA GLU A 844 45.30 25.35 -21.34
C GLU A 844 44.31 24.17 -21.20
N VAL A 845 43.85 23.62 -22.33
CA VAL A 845 42.70 22.69 -22.35
C VAL A 845 43.08 21.37 -21.67
N VAL A 846 42.83 21.31 -20.35
CA VAL A 846 43.10 20.15 -19.51
C VAL A 846 42.42 18.94 -20.12
N ARG A 847 43.21 17.94 -20.50
CA ARG A 847 42.70 16.73 -21.15
C ARG A 847 41.84 15.97 -20.16
N LEU A 848 40.51 16.04 -20.34
CA LEU A 848 39.49 15.36 -19.54
C LEU A 848 39.90 13.91 -19.23
N ASN A 849 40.44 13.70 -18.03
CA ASN A 849 40.93 12.41 -17.61
C ASN A 849 39.73 11.52 -17.26
N VAL A 850 39.46 10.54 -18.12
CA VAL A 850 38.34 9.59 -17.96
C VAL A 850 38.42 8.86 -16.63
N LEU A 851 39.62 8.54 -16.12
CA LEU A 851 39.78 7.90 -14.81
C LEU A 851 39.31 8.83 -13.68
N ASN A 852 39.77 10.09 -13.66
CA ASN A 852 39.31 11.08 -12.68
C ASN A 852 37.79 11.25 -12.76
N ARG A 853 37.22 11.32 -13.97
CA ARG A 853 35.78 11.46 -14.16
C ARG A 853 35.00 10.23 -13.68
N VAL A 854 35.49 9.02 -13.91
CA VAL A 854 34.90 7.80 -13.32
C VAL A 854 34.96 7.92 -11.79
N LEU A 855 36.12 8.16 -11.19
CA LEU A 855 36.26 8.26 -9.72
C LEU A 855 35.35 9.33 -9.07
N GLN A 856 35.12 10.46 -9.75
CA GLN A 856 34.23 11.53 -9.28
C GLN A 856 32.73 11.26 -9.50
N GLN A 857 32.34 10.56 -10.57
CA GLN A 857 30.94 10.34 -10.96
C GLN A 857 30.40 8.94 -10.61
N HIS A 858 31.25 8.04 -10.12
CA HIS A 858 30.89 6.68 -9.74
C HIS A 858 30.05 6.65 -8.46
N SER A 859 28.81 6.13 -8.55
CA SER A 859 27.81 6.24 -7.46
C SER A 859 28.34 5.75 -6.12
N ARG A 860 29.05 4.61 -6.13
CA ARG A 860 29.63 3.94 -4.94
C ARG A 860 31.00 4.46 -4.49
N LEU A 861 31.73 5.25 -5.28
CA LEU A 861 33.12 5.65 -4.98
C LEU A 861 33.29 7.17 -4.80
N GLN A 862 32.35 7.98 -5.28
CA GLN A 862 32.38 9.43 -5.10
C GLN A 862 32.40 9.87 -3.61
N PHE A 863 32.01 9.02 -2.66
CA PHE A 863 32.16 9.32 -1.22
C PHE A 863 33.64 9.43 -0.79
N LEU A 864 34.57 8.81 -1.51
CA LEU A 864 36.01 8.97 -1.28
C LEU A 864 36.52 10.21 -2.05
N PHE A 865 36.36 10.19 -3.37
CA PHE A 865 37.08 11.11 -4.25
C PHE A 865 36.46 12.50 -4.36
N ARG A 866 35.15 12.63 -4.14
CA ARG A 866 34.41 13.89 -4.33
C ARG A 866 34.22 14.63 -3.00
N TYR A 867 34.77 15.84 -2.88
CA TYR A 867 34.41 16.76 -1.79
C TYR A 867 33.17 17.56 -2.18
N ASP A 868 32.08 17.41 -1.42
CA ASP A 868 30.87 18.24 -1.55
C ASP A 868 30.73 19.10 -0.29
N PRO A 869 30.70 20.44 -0.40
CA PRO A 869 30.54 21.33 0.75
C PRO A 869 29.14 21.26 1.39
N ARG A 870 28.11 20.74 0.70
CA ARG A 870 26.78 20.52 1.29
C ARG A 870 26.74 19.29 2.17
N LEU A 871 27.35 18.19 1.73
CA LEU A 871 27.11 16.87 2.29
C LEU A 871 28.43 16.12 2.58
N SER A 872 28.72 15.98 3.88
CA SER A 872 29.93 15.29 4.35
C SER A 872 30.03 13.87 3.78
N ARG A 873 31.26 13.42 3.56
CA ARG A 873 31.54 12.08 3.04
C ARG A 873 30.99 10.98 3.95
N LEU A 874 30.83 11.22 5.26
CA LEU A 874 30.22 10.25 6.16
C LEU A 874 28.73 10.03 5.85
N PHE A 875 27.96 11.09 5.57
CA PHE A 875 26.56 10.93 5.17
C PHE A 875 26.42 10.07 3.89
N ARG A 876 27.32 10.30 2.92
CA ARG A 876 27.35 9.55 1.65
C ARG A 876 27.79 8.10 1.85
N LEU A 877 28.79 7.86 2.69
CA LEU A 877 29.23 6.51 3.08
C LEU A 877 28.12 5.74 3.80
N LEU A 878 27.47 6.36 4.79
CA LEU A 878 26.45 5.71 5.60
C LEU A 878 25.17 5.43 4.82
N PHE A 879 24.77 6.32 3.89
CA PHE A 879 23.72 6.02 2.90
C PHE A 879 24.06 4.80 2.06
N LEU A 880 25.30 4.70 1.54
CA LEU A 880 25.70 3.56 0.72
C LEU A 880 25.58 2.26 1.51
N PHE A 881 26.07 2.21 2.76
CA PHE A 881 25.86 1.06 3.64
C PHE A 881 24.38 0.78 3.92
N VAL A 882 23.56 1.80 4.19
CA VAL A 882 22.10 1.64 4.42
C VAL A 882 21.40 1.04 3.20
N VAL A 883 21.58 1.58 2.00
CA VAL A 883 20.96 1.06 0.77
C VAL A 883 21.49 -0.34 0.45
N GLN A 884 22.78 -0.59 0.72
CA GLN A 884 23.40 -1.88 0.45
C GLN A 884 22.83 -2.98 1.35
N PHE A 885 22.84 -2.76 2.67
CA PHE A 885 22.35 -3.73 3.64
C PHE A 885 20.82 -3.82 3.66
N HIS A 886 20.09 -2.78 3.24
CA HIS A 886 18.68 -2.89 2.93
C HIS A 886 18.44 -3.81 1.72
N SER A 887 19.23 -3.69 0.65
CA SER A 887 19.15 -4.61 -0.50
C SER A 887 19.44 -6.07 -0.10
N LEU A 888 20.44 -6.30 0.76
CA LEU A 888 20.74 -7.64 1.29
C LEU A 888 19.59 -8.16 2.17
N PHE A 889 19.04 -7.32 3.04
CA PHE A 889 17.87 -7.63 3.87
C PHE A 889 16.66 -8.04 3.00
N VAL A 890 16.31 -7.27 1.96
CA VAL A 890 15.20 -7.59 1.07
C VAL A 890 15.48 -8.89 0.31
N SER A 891 16.69 -9.08 -0.22
CA SER A 891 17.09 -10.34 -0.87
C SER A 891 16.96 -11.54 0.06
N ALA A 892 17.35 -11.42 1.33
CA ALA A 892 17.24 -12.49 2.32
C ALA A 892 15.77 -12.77 2.71
N LEU A 893 14.97 -11.72 2.93
CA LEU A 893 13.54 -11.81 3.23
C LEU A 893 12.77 -12.60 2.16
N PHE A 894 13.07 -12.36 0.88
CA PHE A 894 12.46 -13.08 -0.24
C PHE A 894 13.17 -14.39 -0.62
N TYR A 895 14.40 -14.65 -0.16
CA TYR A 895 15.03 -15.96 -0.37
C TYR A 895 14.22 -17.08 0.33
N SER A 896 13.83 -16.86 1.59
CA SER A 896 12.97 -17.79 2.34
C SER A 896 11.55 -17.89 1.77
N PHE A 897 11.10 -16.91 0.97
CA PHE A 897 9.85 -17.00 0.21
C PHE A 897 9.97 -17.96 -0.98
N THR A 898 11.05 -17.87 -1.76
CA THR A 898 11.21 -18.64 -3.00
C THR A 898 11.63 -20.10 -2.77
N TYR A 899 12.48 -20.38 -1.78
CA TYR A 899 13.06 -21.72 -1.55
C TYR A 899 12.64 -22.39 -0.24
N GLY A 900 12.07 -21.64 0.71
CA GLY A 900 11.68 -22.16 2.03
C GLY A 900 12.87 -22.81 2.76
N THR A 901 12.68 -24.05 3.20
CA THR A 901 13.70 -24.88 3.88
C THR A 901 14.53 -25.73 2.91
N LYS A 902 14.25 -25.71 1.59
CA LYS A 902 14.89 -26.59 0.61
C LYS A 902 16.26 -26.05 0.20
N GLN A 903 17.26 -26.93 0.21
CA GLN A 903 18.69 -26.60 0.03
C GLN A 903 19.10 -26.40 -1.44
N GLU A 904 18.19 -25.93 -2.30
CA GLU A 904 18.49 -25.75 -3.72
C GLU A 904 19.20 -24.41 -4.00
N PRO A 905 20.28 -24.40 -4.82
CA PRO A 905 20.99 -23.18 -5.16
C PRO A 905 20.10 -22.29 -6.04
N MET A 906 20.11 -20.98 -5.76
CA MET A 906 19.27 -20.02 -6.46
C MET A 906 19.49 -20.06 -7.97
N GLN A 907 18.42 -20.26 -8.73
CA GLN A 907 18.50 -20.27 -10.19
C GLN A 907 18.67 -18.85 -10.72
N TRP A 908 19.48 -18.68 -11.78
CA TRP A 908 19.85 -17.36 -12.31
C TRP A 908 18.65 -16.47 -12.68
N TYR A 909 17.53 -17.07 -13.09
CA TYR A 909 16.32 -16.33 -13.45
C TYR A 909 15.55 -15.86 -12.20
N ASP A 910 15.58 -16.62 -11.12
CA ASP A 910 15.04 -16.20 -9.82
C ASP A 910 15.92 -15.09 -9.22
N THR A 911 17.25 -15.14 -9.43
CA THR A 911 18.15 -14.03 -9.07
C THR A 911 17.77 -12.75 -9.82
N VAL A 912 17.40 -12.83 -11.10
CA VAL A 912 16.91 -11.68 -11.88
C VAL A 912 15.56 -11.16 -11.37
N ILE A 913 14.60 -12.05 -11.08
CA ILE A 913 13.28 -11.67 -10.53
C ILE A 913 13.44 -11.04 -9.14
N LEU A 914 14.25 -11.64 -8.27
CA LEU A 914 14.57 -11.10 -6.95
C LEU A 914 15.26 -9.75 -7.05
N ALA A 915 16.18 -9.55 -8.00
CA ALA A 915 16.81 -8.25 -8.24
C ALA A 915 15.79 -7.19 -8.72
N MET A 916 14.80 -7.57 -9.54
CA MET A 916 13.70 -6.67 -9.94
C MET A 916 12.81 -6.29 -8.75
N ILE A 917 12.38 -7.26 -7.94
CA ILE A 917 11.57 -7.03 -6.73
C ILE A 917 12.34 -6.16 -5.73
N THR A 918 13.60 -6.50 -5.47
CA THR A 918 14.49 -5.75 -4.57
C THR A 918 14.72 -4.33 -5.07
N THR A 919 14.87 -4.13 -6.39
CA THR A 919 14.96 -2.79 -6.98
C THR A 919 13.66 -2.01 -6.83
N GLY A 920 12.50 -2.63 -7.08
CA GLY A 920 11.19 -2.03 -6.90
C GLY A 920 10.92 -1.54 -5.48
N LEU A 921 11.31 -2.34 -4.47
CA LEU A 921 11.18 -1.99 -3.05
C LEU A 921 12.26 -0.99 -2.58
N ASN A 922 13.47 -1.05 -3.15
CA ASN A 922 14.53 -0.08 -2.89
C ASN A 922 14.18 1.32 -3.40
N ILE A 923 13.51 1.47 -4.54
CA ILE A 923 13.21 2.78 -5.16
C ILE A 923 12.57 3.79 -4.18
N PRO A 924 11.44 3.50 -3.49
CA PRO A 924 10.85 4.45 -2.55
C PRO A 924 11.76 4.75 -1.35
N VAL A 925 12.49 3.75 -0.83
CA VAL A 925 13.43 3.93 0.29
C VAL A 925 14.61 4.82 -0.12
N VAL A 926 15.18 4.60 -1.30
CA VAL A 926 16.22 5.45 -1.91
C VAL A 926 15.70 6.86 -2.14
N GLN A 927 14.48 7.04 -2.66
CA GLN A 927 13.87 8.36 -2.85
C GLN A 927 13.70 9.13 -1.53
N VAL A 928 13.19 8.47 -0.47
CA VAL A 928 13.05 9.09 0.86
C VAL A 928 14.40 9.46 1.45
N LEU A 929 15.39 8.56 1.36
CA LEU A 929 16.75 8.83 1.86
C LEU A 929 17.44 9.96 1.08
N VAL A 930 17.38 9.97 -0.25
CA VAL A 930 17.93 11.05 -1.10
C VAL A 930 17.21 12.38 -0.83
N HIS A 931 15.90 12.37 -0.59
CA HIS A 931 15.14 13.56 -0.18
C HIS A 931 15.62 14.09 1.17
N MET A 932 15.76 13.22 2.18
CA MET A 932 16.32 13.58 3.47
C MET A 932 17.74 14.14 3.34
N MET A 933 18.62 13.50 2.57
CA MET A 933 20.01 13.94 2.37
C MET A 933 20.11 15.30 1.71
N ASN A 934 19.29 15.60 0.70
CA ASN A 934 19.27 16.95 0.10
C ASN A 934 18.81 18.02 1.12
N LYS A 935 17.80 17.70 1.93
CA LYS A 935 17.28 18.57 3.01
C LYS A 935 18.31 18.80 4.13
N ILE A 936 19.05 17.76 4.50
CA ILE A 936 20.15 17.81 5.48
C ILE A 936 21.33 18.58 4.92
N GLY A 937 21.77 18.29 3.70
CA GLY A 937 22.89 18.97 3.06
C GLY A 937 22.66 20.48 2.90
N ASN A 938 21.42 20.91 2.66
CA ASN A 938 21.07 22.34 2.70
C ASN A 938 21.23 22.94 4.11
N ARG A 939 20.85 22.23 5.18
CA ARG A 939 20.98 22.70 6.56
C ARG A 939 22.42 22.65 7.09
N GLU A 940 23.20 21.64 6.73
CA GLU A 940 24.64 21.56 7.02
C GLU A 940 25.41 22.65 6.26
N PHE A 941 25.09 22.90 4.98
CA PHE A 941 25.68 24.02 4.22
C PHE A 941 25.31 25.38 4.82
N GLN A 942 24.03 25.59 5.17
CA GLN A 942 23.58 26.79 5.89
C GLN A 942 24.33 26.99 7.22
N PHE A 943 24.65 25.91 7.94
CA PHE A 943 25.39 25.99 9.20
C PHE A 943 26.89 26.27 9.00
N MET A 944 27.55 25.58 8.05
CA MET A 944 28.99 25.72 7.82
C MET A 944 29.37 26.99 7.06
N TYR A 945 28.53 27.41 6.11
CA TYR A 945 28.78 28.51 5.19
C TYR A 945 27.60 29.50 5.11
N PRO A 946 27.10 30.05 6.25
CA PRO A 946 25.88 30.84 6.30
C PRO A 946 25.88 32.04 5.36
N LEU A 947 27.01 32.73 5.19
CA LEU A 947 27.14 33.85 4.25
C LEU A 947 26.90 33.43 2.79
N LEU A 948 27.46 32.29 2.38
CA LEU A 948 27.31 31.77 1.01
C LEU A 948 25.90 31.22 0.77
N PHE A 949 25.33 30.55 1.77
CA PHE A 949 23.95 30.06 1.69
C PHE A 949 22.94 31.21 1.58
N ASN A 950 23.03 32.20 2.48
CA ASN A 950 22.10 33.33 2.48
C ASN A 950 22.24 34.18 1.20
N GLU A 951 23.46 34.38 0.68
CA GLU A 951 23.67 35.05 -0.61
C GLU A 951 23.05 34.25 -1.77
N TYR A 952 23.25 32.93 -1.82
CA TYR A 952 22.65 32.06 -2.83
C TYR A 952 21.10 32.09 -2.78
N THR A 953 20.51 32.02 -1.58
CA THR A 953 19.07 32.17 -1.39
C THR A 953 18.57 33.56 -1.83
N ARG A 954 19.27 34.65 -1.49
CA ARG A 954 18.87 36.01 -1.89
C ARG A 954 18.94 36.22 -3.41
N ARG A 955 19.94 35.67 -4.11
CA ARG A 955 19.99 35.68 -5.58
C ARG A 955 18.82 34.91 -6.20
N SER A 956 18.53 33.72 -5.66
CA SER A 956 17.39 32.88 -6.05
C SER A 956 16.02 33.58 -5.86
N GLU A 957 15.77 34.17 -4.69
CA GLU A 957 14.52 34.92 -4.41
C GLU A 957 14.41 36.17 -5.30
N TYR A 958 15.51 36.87 -5.53
CA TYR A 958 15.56 37.98 -6.48
C TYR A 958 15.20 37.53 -7.91
N GLU A 959 15.73 36.41 -8.39
CA GLU A 959 15.39 35.85 -9.71
C GLU A 959 13.90 35.49 -9.83
N GLU A 960 13.31 34.87 -8.80
CA GLU A 960 11.89 34.50 -8.82
C GLU A 960 10.99 35.74 -9.00
N PHE A 961 11.24 36.81 -8.23
CA PHE A 961 10.51 38.07 -8.40
C PHE A 961 10.83 38.77 -9.74
N ALA A 962 12.10 38.73 -10.19
CA ALA A 962 12.53 39.33 -11.46
C ALA A 962 11.83 38.70 -12.67
N LEU A 963 11.76 37.37 -12.73
CA LEU A 963 11.12 36.64 -13.84
C LEU A 963 9.60 36.83 -13.84
N ILE A 964 8.95 36.81 -12.68
CA ILE A 964 7.51 37.13 -12.57
C ILE A 964 7.25 38.58 -13.01
N TYR A 965 8.15 39.51 -12.69
CA TYR A 965 8.07 40.89 -13.17
C TYR A 965 8.27 40.98 -14.69
N LEU A 966 9.26 40.30 -15.27
CA LEU A 966 9.53 40.32 -16.72
C LEU A 966 8.38 39.73 -17.52
N ALA A 967 7.84 38.58 -17.12
CA ALA A 967 6.68 37.98 -17.78
C ALA A 967 5.46 38.92 -17.74
N LYS A 968 5.16 39.50 -16.56
CA LYS A 968 4.13 40.54 -16.43
C LYS A 968 4.43 41.79 -17.26
N LYS A 969 5.70 42.21 -17.40
CA LYS A 969 6.12 43.40 -18.16
C LYS A 969 5.91 43.20 -19.65
N ASN A 970 6.22 42.01 -20.17
CA ASN A 970 6.18 41.68 -21.59
C ASN A 970 4.81 41.12 -22.05
N GLU A 971 3.85 40.98 -21.13
CA GLU A 971 2.52 40.37 -21.34
C GLU A 971 2.59 38.91 -21.86
N THR A 972 3.75 38.28 -21.72
CA THR A 972 3.91 36.85 -21.97
C THR A 972 3.22 36.08 -20.86
N ALA A 973 2.42 35.08 -21.24
CA ALA A 973 2.04 34.03 -20.31
C ALA A 973 3.34 33.46 -19.72
N LEU A 974 3.43 33.35 -18.38
CA LEU A 974 4.59 32.72 -17.77
C LEU A 974 4.75 31.32 -18.40
N PRO A 975 5.90 30.98 -19.00
CA PRO A 975 6.18 29.58 -19.31
C PRO A 975 6.00 28.83 -18.00
N THR A 976 5.13 27.82 -17.98
CA THR A 976 4.57 27.33 -16.72
C THR A 976 5.70 26.95 -15.76
N LEU A 977 5.90 27.80 -14.73
CA LEU A 977 6.83 27.58 -13.62
C LEU A 977 6.24 26.48 -12.75
N ARG A 978 6.27 25.27 -13.33
CA ARG A 978 5.70 24.02 -12.87
C ARG A 978 6.22 23.80 -11.47
N SER A 979 5.35 24.02 -10.48
CA SER A 979 5.71 24.21 -9.08
C SER A 979 6.57 23.05 -8.60
N ARG A 980 7.89 23.27 -8.58
CA ARG A 980 8.91 22.20 -8.59
C ARG A 980 9.08 21.64 -7.18
N GLY A 981 8.11 20.84 -6.74
CA GLY A 981 8.22 20.02 -5.52
C GLY A 981 8.17 20.75 -4.18
N GLY A 982 7.35 21.79 -4.04
CA GLY A 982 6.74 22.17 -2.74
C GLY A 982 7.66 22.51 -1.55
N PHE A 983 8.85 23.09 -1.75
CA PHE A 983 9.82 23.28 -0.66
C PHE A 983 10.06 24.70 -0.12
N CYS A 984 9.39 25.74 -0.62
CA CYS A 984 9.31 27.06 0.03
C CYS A 984 8.40 27.08 1.28
N SER A 985 8.18 25.92 1.92
CA SER A 985 7.36 25.72 3.12
C SER A 985 7.96 26.32 4.42
N CYS A 986 9.09 27.05 4.32
CA CYS A 986 9.62 27.84 5.44
C CYS A 986 8.88 29.17 5.65
N ARG A 987 8.09 29.63 4.67
CA ARG A 987 7.17 30.75 4.81
C ARG A 987 5.78 30.25 4.41
N LYS A 988 4.86 30.13 5.38
CA LYS A 988 3.43 30.08 5.07
C LYS A 988 3.04 31.46 4.55
N VAL A 989 3.23 31.67 3.27
CA VAL A 989 2.56 32.74 2.54
C VAL A 989 1.14 32.25 2.35
N ASP A 990 0.19 32.88 3.03
CA ASP A 990 -1.23 32.59 2.81
C ASP A 990 -1.57 32.87 1.34
N GLU A 991 -2.46 32.06 0.76
CA GLU A 991 -2.69 31.96 -0.70
C GLU A 991 -2.94 33.32 -1.40
N VAL A 992 -3.49 34.28 -0.65
CA VAL A 992 -3.72 35.69 -1.01
C VAL A 992 -2.45 36.43 -1.45
N ASP A 993 -1.28 36.07 -0.93
CA ASP A 993 0.00 36.77 -1.14
C ASP A 993 0.96 36.06 -2.12
N SER A 994 0.44 35.16 -2.97
CA SER A 994 1.22 34.52 -4.05
C SER A 994 1.90 35.57 -4.96
N PRO A 995 3.22 35.46 -5.24
CA PRO A 995 3.95 36.38 -6.13
C PRO A 995 3.31 36.56 -7.52
N LEU A 996 2.64 35.51 -8.01
CA LEU A 996 1.86 35.52 -9.26
C LEU A 996 0.71 36.54 -9.26
N HIS A 997 0.19 36.97 -8.11
CA HIS A 997 -0.85 38.00 -8.01
C HIS A 997 -0.33 39.40 -7.65
N MET A 998 0.92 39.53 -7.19
CA MET A 998 1.49 40.84 -6.82
C MET A 998 1.61 41.82 -8.00
N GLU A 999 1.28 43.10 -7.78
CA GLU A 999 1.47 44.15 -8.79
C GLU A 999 2.95 44.31 -9.19
N LYS A 1000 3.20 44.79 -10.43
CA LYS A 1000 4.54 45.17 -10.93
C LYS A 1000 5.32 46.04 -9.93
N ARG A 1001 4.64 47.00 -9.29
CA ARG A 1001 5.24 47.89 -8.27
C ARG A 1001 5.48 47.22 -6.91
N ARG A 1002 4.71 46.18 -6.54
CA ARG A 1002 4.98 45.39 -5.33
C ARG A 1002 6.18 44.48 -5.55
N LEU A 1003 6.25 43.78 -6.68
CA LEU A 1003 7.39 42.94 -7.05
C LEU A 1003 8.73 43.70 -6.97
N LEU A 1004 8.81 44.91 -7.55
CA LEU A 1004 10.01 45.76 -7.43
C LEU A 1004 10.38 46.14 -5.99
N ARG A 1005 9.40 46.27 -5.08
CA ARG A 1005 9.67 46.50 -3.65
C ARG A 1005 10.18 45.25 -2.95
N GLU A 1006 9.62 44.07 -3.23
CA GLU A 1006 10.10 42.81 -2.65
C GLU A 1006 11.54 42.52 -3.16
N MET A 1007 11.83 42.73 -4.45
CA MET A 1007 13.19 42.66 -5.01
C MET A 1007 14.16 43.60 -4.28
N ALA A 1008 13.77 44.86 -4.08
CA ALA A 1008 14.55 45.83 -3.33
C ALA A 1008 14.68 45.49 -1.83
N ALA A 1009 13.71 44.79 -1.24
CA ALA A 1009 13.76 44.30 0.14
C ALA A 1009 14.76 43.14 0.29
N VAL A 1010 14.75 42.17 -0.65
CA VAL A 1010 15.75 41.08 -0.72
C VAL A 1010 17.16 41.66 -0.86
N VAL A 1011 17.37 42.66 -1.71
CA VAL A 1011 18.67 43.36 -1.85
C VAL A 1011 19.06 44.16 -0.60
N LYS A 1012 18.08 44.66 0.17
CA LYS A 1012 18.31 45.40 1.43
C LYS A 1012 18.51 44.52 2.67
N GLU A 1013 18.17 43.23 2.61
CA GLU A 1013 18.32 42.33 3.75
C GLU A 1013 19.78 42.26 4.23
N GLN A 1014 19.98 42.41 5.54
CA GLN A 1014 21.30 42.31 6.17
C GLN A 1014 21.62 40.85 6.47
N TYR A 1015 22.87 40.43 6.20
CA TYR A 1015 23.30 39.09 6.58
C TYR A 1015 23.17 38.88 8.10
N PRO A 1016 22.59 37.77 8.56
CA PRO A 1016 22.49 37.47 9.98
C PRO A 1016 23.88 37.34 10.61
N TYR A 1017 23.97 37.69 11.89
CA TYR A 1017 25.21 37.60 12.66
C TYR A 1017 25.77 36.18 12.65
N VAL A 1018 27.00 36.02 12.19
CA VAL A 1018 27.67 34.72 12.09
C VAL A 1018 28.40 34.41 13.40
N GLU A 1019 27.83 33.49 14.19
CA GLU A 1019 28.50 32.97 15.39
C GLU A 1019 29.84 32.28 15.05
N ARG A 1020 30.88 32.61 15.80
CA ARG A 1020 32.19 31.94 15.68
C ARG A 1020 32.20 30.63 16.48
N TYR A 1021 31.84 29.53 15.83
CA TYR A 1021 31.92 28.21 16.45
C TYR A 1021 33.37 27.81 16.81
N PRO A 1022 33.59 27.16 17.97
CA PRO A 1022 34.91 26.69 18.38
C PRO A 1022 35.45 25.61 17.44
N ALA A 1023 36.77 25.56 17.26
CA ALA A 1023 37.42 24.73 16.24
C ALA A 1023 37.04 23.24 16.29
N TRP A 1024 36.82 22.68 17.48
CA TRP A 1024 36.43 21.27 17.64
C TRP A 1024 35.07 20.92 17.02
N LYS A 1025 34.13 21.88 16.92
CA LYS A 1025 32.84 21.62 16.24
C LYS A 1025 33.01 21.30 14.75
N LYS A 1026 34.10 21.76 14.12
CA LYS A 1026 34.44 21.48 12.71
C LYS A 1026 35.03 20.09 12.48
N LEU A 1027 35.27 19.32 13.55
CA LEU A 1027 35.69 17.92 13.49
C LEU A 1027 34.51 16.94 13.65
N LEU A 1028 33.29 17.47 13.85
CA LEU A 1028 32.08 16.66 13.95
C LEU A 1028 31.59 16.25 12.55
N PRO A 1029 31.02 15.05 12.38
CA PRO A 1029 30.51 14.61 11.08
C PRO A 1029 29.19 15.28 10.65
N ALA A 1030 28.50 15.89 11.62
CA ALA A 1030 27.26 16.64 11.47
C ALA A 1030 27.26 17.80 12.47
N HIS A 1031 26.71 18.95 12.07
CA HIS A 1031 26.68 20.17 12.87
C HIS A 1031 25.26 20.55 13.30
N THR A 1032 24.24 20.12 12.55
CA THR A 1032 22.83 20.35 12.83
C THR A 1032 22.19 19.16 13.56
N ALA A 1033 21.16 19.43 14.37
CA ALA A 1033 20.40 18.35 15.02
C ALA A 1033 19.77 17.39 14.01
N LEU A 1034 19.33 17.88 12.84
CA LEU A 1034 18.78 17.06 11.76
C LEU A 1034 19.82 16.10 11.17
N GLY A 1035 21.07 16.57 11.00
CA GLY A 1035 22.19 15.72 10.60
C GLY A 1035 22.47 14.62 11.62
N TRP A 1036 22.48 14.94 12.92
CA TRP A 1036 22.64 13.93 13.98
C TRP A 1036 21.48 12.91 14.03
N PHE A 1037 20.22 13.35 13.89
CA PHE A 1037 19.08 12.43 13.80
C PHE A 1037 19.18 11.49 12.58
N TYR A 1038 19.65 11.98 11.43
CA TYR A 1038 19.86 11.14 10.26
C TYR A 1038 21.00 10.13 10.46
N LEU A 1039 22.15 10.55 11.02
CA LEU A 1039 23.22 9.61 11.36
C LEU A 1039 22.71 8.53 12.32
N ALA A 1040 21.98 8.89 13.37
CA ALA A 1040 21.39 7.95 14.31
C ALA A 1040 20.38 7.00 13.65
N GLY A 1041 19.48 7.53 12.81
CA GLY A 1041 18.49 6.73 12.08
C GLY A 1041 19.13 5.74 11.10
N CYS A 1042 20.14 6.18 10.35
CA CYS A 1042 20.85 5.33 9.40
C CYS A 1042 21.75 4.28 10.10
N PHE A 1043 22.41 4.62 11.22
CA PHE A 1043 23.13 3.62 12.02
C PHE A 1043 22.16 2.62 12.67
N GLY A 1044 20.99 3.07 13.14
CA GLY A 1044 19.93 2.20 13.67
C GLY A 1044 19.40 1.23 12.62
N TRP A 1045 19.10 1.73 11.42
CA TRP A 1045 18.64 0.90 10.30
C TRP A 1045 19.71 -0.08 9.81
N PHE A 1046 20.97 0.37 9.66
CA PHE A 1046 22.09 -0.50 9.31
C PHE A 1046 22.31 -1.60 10.36
N GLY A 1047 22.26 -1.26 11.65
CA GLY A 1047 22.30 -2.22 12.75
C GLY A 1047 21.13 -3.21 12.72
N TRP A 1048 19.91 -2.75 12.41
CA TRP A 1048 18.74 -3.61 12.26
C TRP A 1048 18.88 -4.58 11.06
N CYS A 1049 19.34 -4.11 9.90
CA CYS A 1049 19.62 -4.98 8.75
C CYS A 1049 20.70 -6.02 9.07
N LEU A 1050 21.84 -5.62 9.66
CA LEU A 1050 22.88 -6.55 10.11
C LEU A 1050 22.32 -7.61 11.09
N ASN A 1051 21.44 -7.18 11.99
CA ASN A 1051 20.82 -8.06 12.97
C ASN A 1051 19.84 -9.06 12.34
N TYR A 1052 19.00 -8.63 11.40
CA TYR A 1052 18.13 -9.55 10.65
C TYR A 1052 18.96 -10.57 9.86
N LEU A 1053 20.05 -10.13 9.21
CA LEU A 1053 20.91 -11.01 8.41
C LEU A 1053 21.66 -12.03 9.26
N LEU A 1054 22.04 -11.67 10.48
CA LEU A 1054 22.57 -12.60 11.48
C LEU A 1054 21.53 -13.67 11.88
N LEU A 1055 20.27 -13.27 12.14
CA LEU A 1055 19.18 -14.21 12.45
C LEU A 1055 18.87 -15.14 11.26
N PHE A 1056 18.75 -14.58 10.06
CA PHE A 1056 18.55 -15.31 8.82
C PHE A 1056 19.66 -16.34 8.58
N ALA A 1057 20.93 -15.94 8.69
CA ALA A 1057 22.08 -16.82 8.49
C ALA A 1057 22.29 -17.86 9.62
N ALA A 1058 21.58 -17.70 10.74
CA ALA A 1058 21.55 -18.66 11.83
C ALA A 1058 20.37 -19.66 11.75
N ALA A 1059 19.26 -19.26 11.10
CA ALA A 1059 18.09 -20.10 10.88
C ALA A 1059 18.22 -21.07 9.69
N HIS A 1060 19.08 -20.75 8.72
CA HIS A 1060 19.37 -21.61 7.56
C HIS A 1060 20.67 -22.41 7.76
N GLU A 1061 20.91 -23.40 6.90
CA GLU A 1061 22.21 -24.07 6.87
C GLU A 1061 23.34 -23.12 6.47
N LYS A 1062 24.54 -23.39 7.02
CA LYS A 1062 25.73 -22.58 6.80
C LYS A 1062 26.05 -22.40 5.30
N SER A 1063 25.90 -23.47 4.51
CA SER A 1063 26.10 -23.52 3.05
C SER A 1063 25.26 -22.46 2.32
N VAL A 1064 23.97 -22.38 2.66
CA VAL A 1064 23.01 -21.41 2.10
C VAL A 1064 23.46 -19.98 2.43
N GLY A 1065 23.80 -19.71 3.69
CA GLY A 1065 24.30 -18.40 4.11
C GLY A 1065 25.60 -17.99 3.40
N GLU A 1066 26.55 -18.92 3.25
CA GLU A 1066 27.81 -18.66 2.52
C GLU A 1066 27.55 -18.39 1.03
N HIS A 1067 26.70 -19.17 0.36
CA HIS A 1067 26.37 -18.96 -1.05
C HIS A 1067 25.66 -17.62 -1.31
N ILE A 1068 24.70 -17.23 -0.46
CA ILE A 1068 24.01 -15.93 -0.59
C ILE A 1068 24.99 -14.77 -0.42
N MET A 1069 25.85 -14.82 0.62
CA MET A 1069 26.83 -13.76 0.88
C MET A 1069 27.91 -13.68 -0.22
N ILE A 1070 28.36 -14.81 -0.78
CA ILE A 1070 29.30 -14.84 -1.90
C ILE A 1070 28.66 -14.27 -3.17
N SER A 1071 27.48 -14.77 -3.57
CA SER A 1071 26.79 -14.31 -4.78
C SER A 1071 26.47 -12.81 -4.74
N TYR A 1072 26.05 -12.32 -3.58
CA TYR A 1072 25.84 -10.89 -3.34
C TYR A 1072 27.15 -10.08 -3.39
N ALA A 1073 28.24 -10.58 -2.80
CA ALA A 1073 29.55 -9.91 -2.87
C ALA A 1073 30.09 -9.85 -4.31
N GLU A 1074 29.96 -10.93 -5.09
CA GLU A 1074 30.31 -10.96 -6.52
C GLU A 1074 29.44 -10.00 -7.35
N SER A 1075 28.13 -9.92 -7.04
CA SER A 1075 27.21 -8.96 -7.66
C SER A 1075 27.64 -7.51 -7.41
N GLU A 1076 28.00 -7.14 -6.18
CA GLU A 1076 28.44 -5.77 -5.90
C GLU A 1076 29.88 -5.46 -6.33
N LEU A 1077 30.79 -6.43 -6.27
CA LEU A 1077 32.14 -6.26 -6.81
C LEU A 1077 32.10 -6.06 -8.34
N SER A 1078 31.25 -6.80 -9.05
CA SER A 1078 31.04 -6.58 -10.49
C SER A 1078 30.29 -5.26 -10.77
N ASN A 1079 29.30 -4.88 -9.95
CA ASN A 1079 28.62 -3.58 -10.02
C ASN A 1079 29.63 -2.40 -9.90
N ILE A 1080 30.50 -2.45 -8.89
CA ILE A 1080 31.50 -1.42 -8.57
C ILE A 1080 32.65 -1.42 -9.59
N PHE A 1081 33.28 -2.56 -9.87
CA PHE A 1081 34.53 -2.57 -10.64
C PHE A 1081 34.35 -2.76 -12.14
N LEU A 1082 33.18 -3.22 -12.61
CA LEU A 1082 32.90 -3.47 -14.04
C LEU A 1082 31.72 -2.65 -14.55
N ILE A 1083 30.53 -2.82 -13.98
CA ILE A 1083 29.28 -2.28 -14.55
C ILE A 1083 29.28 -0.75 -14.51
N GLN A 1084 29.48 -0.12 -13.35
CA GLN A 1084 29.41 1.35 -13.26
C GLN A 1084 30.51 2.09 -14.05
N PRO A 1085 31.79 1.66 -14.05
CA PRO A 1085 32.79 2.21 -14.96
C PRO A 1085 32.40 2.03 -16.43
N PHE A 1086 31.87 0.86 -16.82
CA PHE A 1086 31.40 0.60 -18.18
C PHE A 1086 30.21 1.50 -18.55
N THR A 1087 29.21 1.66 -17.69
CA THR A 1087 28.06 2.55 -17.92
C THR A 1087 28.52 4.00 -18.10
N ILE A 1088 29.40 4.51 -17.23
CA ILE A 1088 29.93 5.89 -17.34
C ILE A 1088 30.66 6.08 -18.68
N VAL A 1089 31.54 5.15 -19.06
CA VAL A 1089 32.26 5.21 -20.34
C VAL A 1089 31.31 5.09 -21.53
N ALA A 1090 30.33 4.18 -21.48
CA ALA A 1090 29.32 3.99 -22.52
C ALA A 1090 28.43 5.24 -22.70
N THR A 1091 27.99 5.89 -21.61
CA THR A 1091 27.25 7.15 -21.67
C THR A 1091 28.09 8.28 -22.25
N ILE A 1092 29.37 8.40 -21.90
CA ILE A 1092 30.28 9.41 -22.47
C ILE A 1092 30.52 9.15 -23.98
N LEU A 1093 30.68 7.88 -24.39
CA LEU A 1093 30.81 7.50 -25.79
C LEU A 1093 29.52 7.78 -26.58
N MET A 1094 28.37 7.39 -26.04
CA MET A 1094 27.06 7.64 -26.63
C MET A 1094 26.80 9.14 -26.78
N TYR A 1095 27.10 9.95 -25.77
CA TYR A 1095 26.98 11.41 -25.86
C TYR A 1095 27.89 11.99 -26.96
N ARG A 1096 29.16 11.57 -27.02
CA ARG A 1096 30.09 12.00 -28.09
C ARG A 1096 29.62 11.59 -29.48
N VAL A 1097 29.00 10.41 -29.63
CA VAL A 1097 28.40 9.96 -30.89
C VAL A 1097 27.17 10.80 -31.23
N LEU A 1098 26.23 11.01 -30.29
CA LEU A 1098 25.05 11.85 -30.48
C LEU A 1098 25.42 13.30 -30.84
N GLN A 1099 26.41 13.88 -30.18
CA GLN A 1099 26.94 15.22 -30.47
C GLN A 1099 27.58 15.26 -31.88
N LYS A 1100 28.43 14.29 -32.24
CA LYS A 1100 29.04 14.23 -33.58
C LYS A 1100 28.01 13.95 -34.70
N CYS A 1101 26.91 13.28 -34.38
CA CYS A 1101 25.81 13.00 -35.29
C CYS A 1101 24.67 14.04 -35.24
N SER A 1102 24.73 15.07 -34.38
CA SER A 1102 23.62 16.03 -34.15
C SER A 1102 23.18 16.79 -35.40
N ASN A 1103 24.08 16.94 -36.37
CA ASN A 1103 23.85 17.62 -37.66
C ASN A 1103 23.36 16.65 -38.76
N ARG A 1104 23.25 15.36 -38.45
CA ARG A 1104 22.67 14.30 -39.32
C ARG A 1104 21.45 13.62 -38.71
N LEU A 1105 21.14 13.87 -37.43
CA LEU A 1105 19.97 13.31 -36.76
C LEU A 1105 18.68 14.00 -37.25
N PRO A 1106 17.62 13.23 -37.60
CA PRO A 1106 16.30 13.80 -37.91
C PRO A 1106 15.79 14.69 -36.79
N LYS A 1107 15.09 15.80 -37.09
CA LYS A 1107 14.68 16.79 -36.08
C LYS A 1107 13.87 16.20 -34.93
N TRP A 1108 13.02 15.19 -35.19
CA TRP A 1108 12.29 14.46 -34.15
C TRP A 1108 13.21 13.60 -33.25
N LEU A 1109 14.17 12.88 -33.84
CA LEU A 1109 15.13 12.06 -33.09
C LEU A 1109 16.15 12.92 -32.34
N LYS A 1110 16.47 14.11 -32.87
CA LYS A 1110 17.18 15.17 -32.13
C LYS A 1110 16.36 15.59 -30.91
N ASN A 1111 15.11 16.03 -31.06
CA ASN A 1111 14.26 16.44 -29.94
C ASN A 1111 14.00 15.31 -28.91
N MET A 1112 14.07 14.03 -29.30
CA MET A 1112 13.83 12.87 -28.43
C MET A 1112 15.08 12.33 -27.71
N LEU A 1113 16.25 12.34 -28.36
CA LEU A 1113 17.51 11.82 -27.78
C LEU A 1113 18.43 12.91 -27.24
N LEU A 1114 18.39 14.09 -27.87
CA LEU A 1114 18.98 15.34 -27.39
C LEU A 1114 17.82 16.21 -26.88
N VAL A 1115 17.17 15.74 -25.80
CA VAL A 1115 16.03 16.41 -25.18
C VAL A 1115 16.42 17.86 -24.89
N SER A 1116 15.61 18.81 -25.39
CA SER A 1116 15.96 20.23 -25.35
C SER A 1116 16.00 20.81 -23.93
N SER A 1117 15.30 20.19 -22.98
CA SER A 1117 15.59 20.38 -21.56
C SER A 1117 16.76 19.46 -21.15
N VAL A 1118 17.93 20.07 -21.07
CA VAL A 1118 19.17 19.47 -20.53
C VAL A 1118 18.97 18.88 -19.12
N ASP A 1119 17.99 19.41 -18.37
CA ASP A 1119 17.43 18.88 -17.10
C ASP A 1119 16.93 17.42 -17.16
N SER A 1120 16.55 16.89 -18.33
CA SER A 1120 15.85 15.59 -18.42
C SER A 1120 16.78 14.38 -18.36
N ILE A 1121 18.10 14.57 -18.49
CA ILE A 1121 19.07 13.51 -18.20
C ILE A 1121 19.18 13.47 -16.67
N PRO A 1122 18.70 12.42 -15.98
CA PRO A 1122 18.83 12.33 -14.53
C PRO A 1122 20.31 12.39 -14.19
N SER A 1123 20.73 13.46 -13.52
CA SER A 1123 22.11 13.61 -13.12
C SER A 1123 22.46 12.46 -12.18
N LEU A 1124 23.60 11.78 -12.41
CA LEU A 1124 24.07 10.67 -11.56
C LEU A 1124 24.56 11.14 -10.17
N TYR A 1125 24.04 12.29 -9.73
CA TYR A 1125 24.16 12.89 -8.42
C TYR A 1125 23.26 12.16 -7.42
N TYR A 1126 23.66 10.94 -7.08
CA TYR A 1126 23.06 10.02 -6.11
C TYR A 1126 22.85 10.58 -4.68
N PHE A 1127 23.20 11.84 -4.41
CA PHE A 1127 23.38 12.40 -3.08
C PHE A 1127 22.95 13.86 -2.93
N SER A 1128 23.23 14.68 -3.94
CA SER A 1128 23.13 16.13 -3.85
C SER A 1128 23.09 16.73 -5.26
N ASP A 1129 21.95 17.28 -5.66
CA ASP A 1129 21.92 18.16 -6.82
C ASP A 1129 21.96 19.63 -6.33
N PRO A 1130 23.05 20.39 -6.58
CA PRO A 1130 23.10 21.81 -6.23
C PRO A 1130 22.25 22.70 -7.14
N TRP A 1131 21.64 22.16 -8.19
CA TRP A 1131 20.83 22.89 -9.19
C TRP A 1131 19.32 22.68 -9.01
N ASN A 1132 18.91 21.63 -8.31
CA ASN A 1132 17.48 21.29 -8.08
C ASN A 1132 16.74 22.31 -7.18
N TYR A 1133 17.41 23.39 -6.77
CA TYR A 1133 16.82 24.57 -6.18
C TYR A 1133 17.19 25.82 -7.02
N MET A 1134 16.22 26.28 -7.81
CA MET A 1134 15.93 27.71 -8.05
C MET A 1134 16.96 28.57 -8.79
N SER A 1135 17.97 28.02 -9.48
CA SER A 1135 18.67 28.78 -10.52
C SER A 1135 17.80 28.84 -11.78
N ASN A 1136 17.00 29.91 -11.90
CA ASN A 1136 16.11 30.11 -13.04
C ASN A 1136 16.78 30.93 -14.17
N THR A 1137 17.90 31.59 -13.88
CA THR A 1137 18.71 32.32 -14.87
C THR A 1137 20.20 31.98 -14.76
N SER A 1138 20.99 32.46 -15.73
CA SER A 1138 22.46 32.35 -15.76
C SER A 1138 23.16 32.96 -14.53
N PHE A 1139 22.53 33.90 -13.83
CA PHE A 1139 23.11 34.68 -12.72
C PHE A 1139 23.30 33.87 -11.43
N THR A 1140 22.24 33.21 -10.95
CA THR A 1140 22.32 32.28 -9.79
C THR A 1140 23.01 30.98 -10.21
N ALA A 1141 22.85 30.57 -11.46
CA ALA A 1141 23.60 29.46 -12.06
C ALA A 1141 25.13 29.66 -11.96
N GLU A 1142 25.66 30.82 -12.35
CA GLU A 1142 27.10 31.10 -12.28
C GLU A 1142 27.61 31.10 -10.83
N PHE A 1143 26.84 31.65 -9.89
CA PHE A 1143 27.18 31.64 -8.47
C PHE A 1143 27.18 30.22 -7.88
N ALA A 1144 26.16 29.42 -8.20
CA ALA A 1144 26.07 28.01 -7.82
C ALA A 1144 27.19 27.17 -8.46
N TYR A 1145 27.54 27.42 -9.72
CA TYR A 1145 28.67 26.79 -10.40
C TYR A 1145 29.99 27.09 -9.69
N ASN A 1146 30.26 28.36 -9.38
CA ASN A 1146 31.47 28.78 -8.68
C ASN A 1146 31.62 28.09 -7.31
N ILE A 1147 30.52 28.01 -6.54
CA ILE A 1147 30.51 27.47 -5.17
C ILE A 1147 30.49 25.94 -5.12
N PHE A 1148 29.63 25.28 -5.91
CA PHE A 1148 29.39 23.84 -5.79
C PHE A 1148 30.15 22.98 -6.81
N ILE A 1149 30.63 23.57 -7.92
CA ILE A 1149 31.42 22.88 -8.95
C ILE A 1149 32.87 23.37 -8.94
N LYS A 1150 33.15 24.61 -9.35
CA LYS A 1150 34.52 25.12 -9.59
C LYS A 1150 35.41 25.04 -8.35
N ALA A 1151 34.95 25.62 -7.23
CA ALA A 1151 35.70 25.60 -5.98
C ALA A 1151 35.86 24.19 -5.39
N ALA A 1152 34.85 23.31 -5.54
CA ALA A 1152 34.87 21.94 -5.04
C ALA A 1152 35.78 21.01 -5.87
N ALA A 1153 35.78 21.16 -7.20
CA ALA A 1153 36.67 20.47 -8.12
C ALA A 1153 38.14 20.85 -7.86
N THR A 1154 38.42 22.15 -7.78
CA THR A 1154 39.77 22.67 -7.47
C THR A 1154 40.23 22.21 -6.07
N ALA A 1155 39.35 22.21 -5.07
CA ALA A 1155 39.65 21.69 -3.74
C ALA A 1155 39.87 20.17 -3.71
N SER A 1156 39.30 19.42 -4.65
CA SER A 1156 39.54 17.99 -4.85
C SER A 1156 40.81 17.71 -5.68
N GLY A 1157 41.45 18.74 -6.26
CA GLY A 1157 42.59 18.59 -7.17
C GLY A 1157 42.21 18.05 -8.55
N VAL A 1158 40.97 18.27 -9.00
CA VAL A 1158 40.41 17.66 -10.22
C VAL A 1158 39.78 18.71 -11.14
N ASP A 1159 39.85 18.43 -12.44
CA ASP A 1159 39.19 19.13 -13.55
C ASP A 1159 37.69 19.37 -13.32
N GLU A 1160 37.23 20.60 -13.55
CA GLU A 1160 35.84 21.03 -13.45
C GLU A 1160 34.92 20.17 -14.33
N LEU A 1161 35.36 19.76 -15.53
CA LEU A 1161 34.60 18.91 -16.46
C LEU A 1161 34.53 17.43 -16.06
N ALA A 1162 35.37 16.99 -15.11
CA ALA A 1162 35.26 15.67 -14.48
C ALA A 1162 34.32 15.71 -13.25
N TYR A 1163 34.16 16.88 -12.63
CA TYR A 1163 33.32 17.09 -11.45
C TYR A 1163 31.87 17.50 -11.79
N ALA A 1164 31.70 18.31 -12.84
CA ALA A 1164 30.42 18.85 -13.29
C ALA A 1164 29.49 17.75 -13.85
N PRO A 1165 28.16 17.89 -13.69
CA PRO A 1165 27.19 16.96 -14.25
C PRO A 1165 27.09 17.15 -15.77
N MET A 1166 26.62 16.14 -16.49
CA MET A 1166 26.33 16.28 -17.93
C MET A 1166 25.36 17.43 -18.22
N SER A 1167 24.43 17.72 -17.30
CA SER A 1167 23.49 18.84 -17.42
C SER A 1167 24.19 20.20 -17.42
N ALA A 1168 24.89 20.59 -16.35
CA ALA A 1168 25.55 21.90 -16.32
C ALA A 1168 26.67 22.04 -17.36
N ILE A 1169 27.33 20.95 -17.79
CA ILE A 1169 28.24 20.99 -18.95
C ILE A 1169 27.46 21.33 -20.24
N ALA A 1170 26.34 20.65 -20.50
CA ALA A 1170 25.54 20.89 -21.71
C ALA A 1170 24.82 22.25 -21.69
N ALA A 1171 24.46 22.79 -20.51
CA ALA A 1171 23.95 24.15 -20.38
C ALA A 1171 25.04 25.18 -20.70
N HIS A 1172 26.22 25.06 -20.06
CA HIS A 1172 27.32 26.01 -20.24
C HIS A 1172 27.93 25.97 -21.66
N VAL A 1173 27.96 24.80 -22.31
CA VAL A 1173 28.45 24.62 -23.69
C VAL A 1173 27.36 24.88 -24.74
N GLY A 1174 26.07 24.70 -24.40
CA GLY A 1174 24.96 24.88 -25.32
C GLY A 1174 24.56 26.35 -25.55
N GLY A 1175 24.69 27.20 -24.52
CA GLY A 1175 24.26 28.60 -24.56
C GLY A 1175 25.11 29.57 -25.41
N LEU A 1176 26.21 29.10 -26.03
CA LEU A 1176 27.12 29.98 -26.79
C LEU A 1176 26.76 30.13 -28.28
N ASP A 1177 26.05 29.16 -28.88
CA ASP A 1177 26.09 28.95 -30.35
C ASP A 1177 24.72 29.03 -31.09
N GLY A 1178 23.58 29.39 -30.46
CA GLY A 1178 22.33 29.39 -31.25
C GLY A 1178 20.95 29.75 -30.67
N VAL A 1179 20.82 30.38 -29.49
CA VAL A 1179 19.51 30.85 -28.97
C VAL A 1179 19.64 32.28 -28.44
N GLU A 1180 18.56 33.06 -28.46
CA GLU A 1180 18.54 34.47 -28.02
C GLU A 1180 18.66 34.67 -26.49
N GLU A 1181 19.13 33.67 -25.72
CA GLU A 1181 19.24 33.70 -24.25
C GLU A 1181 20.09 34.87 -23.72
N GLY A 1182 21.05 35.36 -24.51
CA GLY A 1182 21.79 36.59 -24.21
C GLY A 1182 20.87 37.79 -23.93
N LYS A 1183 19.78 37.93 -24.70
CA LYS A 1183 18.77 38.98 -24.46
C LYS A 1183 18.03 38.81 -23.14
N GLU A 1184 17.82 37.58 -22.66
CA GLU A 1184 17.16 37.35 -21.38
C GLU A 1184 18.10 37.69 -20.22
N ALA A 1185 19.36 37.26 -20.29
CA ALA A 1185 20.40 37.64 -19.33
C ALA A 1185 20.59 39.19 -19.28
N ASP A 1186 20.71 39.83 -20.44
CA ASP A 1186 20.77 41.29 -20.56
C ASP A 1186 19.49 41.95 -20.00
N SER A 1187 18.31 41.36 -20.17
CA SER A 1187 17.05 41.91 -19.64
C SER A 1187 16.93 41.81 -18.12
N VAL A 1188 17.50 40.77 -17.50
CA VAL A 1188 17.56 40.60 -16.04
C VAL A 1188 18.59 41.57 -15.45
N ALA A 1189 19.73 41.76 -16.12
CA ALA A 1189 20.70 42.81 -15.80
C ALA A 1189 20.07 44.22 -15.92
N ASP A 1190 19.35 44.51 -17.01
CA ASP A 1190 18.66 45.79 -17.20
C ASP A 1190 17.53 46.00 -16.20
N LEU A 1191 16.86 44.94 -15.76
CA LEU A 1191 15.90 45.01 -14.67
C LEU A 1191 16.60 45.31 -13.33
N TYR A 1192 17.77 44.74 -13.06
CA TYR A 1192 18.58 45.15 -11.90
C TYR A 1192 18.94 46.63 -11.98
N ARG A 1193 19.40 47.10 -13.16
CA ARG A 1193 19.72 48.52 -13.40
C ARG A 1193 18.50 49.44 -13.27
N GLN A 1194 17.30 48.99 -13.62
CA GLN A 1194 16.03 49.72 -13.44
C GLN A 1194 15.61 49.75 -11.95
N MET A 1195 15.61 48.61 -11.27
CA MET A 1195 15.30 48.50 -9.84
C MET A 1195 16.27 49.32 -8.99
N TRP A 1196 17.56 49.34 -9.31
CA TRP A 1196 18.57 50.13 -8.58
C TRP A 1196 18.33 51.65 -8.73
N LYS A 1197 17.89 52.11 -9.91
CA LYS A 1197 17.51 53.52 -10.12
C LYS A 1197 16.26 53.91 -9.32
N GLU A 1198 15.22 53.06 -9.34
CA GLU A 1198 14.03 53.25 -8.51
C GLU A 1198 14.37 53.23 -7.01
N TRP A 1199 15.28 52.36 -6.57
CA TRP A 1199 15.74 52.28 -5.19
C TRP A 1199 16.53 53.52 -4.76
N LEU A 1200 17.41 54.05 -5.62
CA LEU A 1200 18.09 55.32 -5.37
C LEU A 1200 17.11 56.50 -5.29
N ALA A 1201 16.07 56.52 -6.14
CA ALA A 1201 15.01 57.51 -6.06
C ALA A 1201 14.22 57.41 -4.73
N ILE A 1202 13.90 56.18 -4.30
CA ILE A 1202 13.25 55.91 -2.99
C ILE A 1202 14.16 56.27 -1.80
N GLN A 1203 15.49 56.14 -1.93
CA GLN A 1203 16.46 56.60 -0.91
C GLN A 1203 16.61 58.13 -0.86
N SER A 1204 16.22 58.84 -1.92
CA SER A 1204 16.29 60.31 -1.99
C SER A 1204 15.00 61.03 -1.51
N HIS A 1205 14.05 60.28 -0.96
CA HIS A 1205 12.74 60.73 -0.48
C HIS A 1205 12.48 60.34 0.98
#